data_AF-A0A2N1JF26-F1
#
_entry.id   AF-A0A2N1JF26-F1
#
_cell.length_a   1.000
_cell.length_b   1.000
_cell.length_c   1.000
_cell.angle_alpha   90.00
_cell.angle_beta   90.00
_cell.angle_gamma   90.00
#
_symmetry.space_group_name_H-M   'P 1'
#
loop_
_entity.id
_entity.type
_entity.pdbx_description
1 polymer ?
#
loop_
_entity_poly.entity_id
_entity_poly.type
_entity_poly.pdbx_seq_one_letter_code
_entity_poly.pdbx_strand_id
1 'polypeptide(L)'
;MAQPQRSMRFALPKYVKEDLQTDPYRIQEYLQAQNAENVLRMACTATDLQLLPLVQERVERAHIPAQIQAARDAKDEAVLALQQTESSLRNMVCAALGEESNEDDLAQTLDTFVQHAADAVPRMAEADEVEQKKLNAGLISALSIARACTKLLAEADEACAEAEAAPRDACVQITTLERLSALLEQVPYSTLDTDATVLQHARATLILRRDTHYKTLEAQYLEALRAVLREMHWPLPEFQNPDHGRDAAPDVTYLVNSTALKDAWADVCELQFAAASLGFEAMPSCARHLPSVARTEMDEEVFAQPGSDSYVPLLAVKAFMDPVLLRFRFHFDGDRSTNRLDKPEWFLSHMLQLIQMNAPLFSPAPDPWTQGGPVAELTRFRRPSPHTQTVRARHIDLDTPAELLHTMLYPLRKKIDASMQLLVHQPALLAHNIFQYLTFDTDLREVYKPTVLVADGRGAVRLADHVLGNDTWFQEWLDGERVFVQRRFEALLDEPGAWSLVQADTLTDEDEQDVGSAMESTALSDAPTTTRCAGTLMRILLSVTERYQPLHLLGQRCAFVIHVQRPLLSSFHTRLARHLDAIENMNGSFARAIPGEITSLATSSANDAVRGTNGIGRIAKALLSAAYVKQQLEEWSETSFFLGMGQDIASLDKSSPLYKIMLPSHASDELDSASLISALKWGIQRGASAAATLRPLSLRTEQDSVQETGDVHCAGVWDAFMAQFGEIAHRSERDLERLVVSEVLEQLKPYIMRRWDREDQVSIPTDEDEEASEELARDTIPTRELLPALAKLASLLEHLVRVLPPAQLLPVYRQIANAISNAVVDRILMPSVYCDVGLPTDARVTQQFAPGQATRFQQDVQQGWMHVVQGLQALPKISARRAKGSATGLGRSPQAPWRRLVEASEQI
;
A
#
# COMPACT_ATOMS: atom_id res chain seq x y z
N MET A 1 8.37 51.19 38.74
CA MET A 1 9.24 52.37 38.86
C MET A 1 8.51 53.54 38.23
N ALA A 2 8.13 54.54 39.03
CA ALA A 2 7.36 55.69 38.58
C ALA A 2 8.26 56.66 37.79
N GLN A 3 8.02 56.81 36.49
CA GLN A 3 8.45 58.00 35.76
C GLN A 3 7.41 59.10 35.98
N PRO A 4 7.83 60.36 36.16
CA PRO A 4 6.89 61.47 36.28
C PRO A 4 6.21 61.67 34.94
N GLN A 5 4.90 61.42 34.86
CA GLN A 5 4.08 61.91 33.75
C GLN A 5 4.20 63.44 33.74
N ARG A 6 5.02 63.98 32.85
CA ARG A 6 4.98 65.38 32.46
C ARG A 6 3.59 65.60 31.88
N SER A 7 2.66 66.15 32.67
CA SER A 7 1.44 66.69 32.11
C SER A 7 1.84 67.93 31.30
N MET A 8 2.06 67.72 30.00
CA MET A 8 1.89 68.82 29.05
C MET A 8 0.40 69.16 29.06
N ARG A 9 -0.01 70.03 30.00
CA ARG A 9 -1.30 70.71 29.90
C ARG A 9 -1.20 71.62 28.68
N PHE A 10 -1.61 71.12 27.52
CA PHE A 10 -1.97 72.00 26.42
C PHE A 10 -3.14 72.84 26.93
N ALA A 11 -2.93 74.15 27.08
CA ALA A 11 -4.01 75.05 27.46
C ALA A 11 -5.04 75.01 26.32
N LEU A 12 -6.21 74.42 26.59
CA LEU A 12 -7.30 74.30 25.62
C LEU A 12 -7.68 75.68 25.08
N PRO A 13 -7.59 75.92 23.76
CA PRO A 13 -8.11 77.16 23.20
C PRO A 13 -9.64 77.12 23.26
N LYS A 14 -10.24 78.03 24.04
CA LYS A 14 -11.70 78.20 24.08
C LYS A 14 -12.08 79.23 23.01
N TYR A 15 -12.55 78.76 21.87
CA TYR A 15 -13.04 79.65 20.80
C TYR A 15 -14.49 80.07 21.08
N VAL A 16 -14.80 81.35 20.87
CA VAL A 16 -16.16 81.91 21.00
C VAL A 16 -16.86 81.83 19.64
N LYS A 17 -18.20 81.87 19.59
CA LYS A 17 -19.00 81.84 18.35
C LYS A 17 -18.50 82.83 17.28
N GLU A 18 -18.04 84.01 17.71
CA GLU A 18 -17.52 85.06 16.82
C GLU A 18 -16.16 84.68 16.19
N ASP A 19 -15.31 83.93 16.90
CA ASP A 19 -14.01 83.46 16.41
C ASP A 19 -14.16 82.39 15.32
N LEU A 20 -15.20 81.55 15.43
CA LEU A 20 -15.51 80.48 14.48
C LEU A 20 -16.24 80.98 13.23
N GLN A 21 -16.91 82.13 13.33
CA GLN A 21 -17.51 82.83 12.19
C GLN A 21 -16.49 83.63 11.38
N THR A 22 -15.37 84.04 12.00
CA THR A 22 -14.29 84.79 11.32
C THR A 22 -13.24 83.88 10.70
N ASP A 23 -12.90 82.78 11.35
CA ASP A 23 -11.96 81.78 10.84
C ASP A 23 -12.45 80.36 11.16
N PRO A 24 -13.20 79.72 10.25
CA PRO A 24 -13.81 78.41 10.48
C PRO A 24 -12.77 77.30 10.67
N TYR A 25 -11.52 77.54 10.26
CA TYR A 25 -10.41 76.58 10.38
C TYR A 25 -9.87 76.48 11.81
N ARG A 26 -10.22 77.40 12.74
CA ARG A 26 -9.80 77.34 14.16
C ARG A 26 -10.43 76.21 14.98
N ILE A 27 -11.58 75.68 14.55
CA ILE A 27 -12.12 74.41 15.09
C ILE A 27 -11.09 73.28 14.96
N GLN A 28 -10.19 73.33 13.97
CA GLN A 28 -9.19 72.31 13.71
C GLN A 28 -8.10 72.26 14.79
N GLU A 29 -7.70 73.41 15.33
CA GLU A 29 -6.76 73.48 16.46
C GLU A 29 -7.39 72.91 17.76
N TYR A 30 -8.69 73.14 17.97
CA TYR A 30 -9.44 72.57 19.09
C TYR A 30 -9.51 71.04 19.01
N LEU A 31 -9.86 70.51 17.82
CA LEU A 31 -9.97 69.07 17.55
C LEU A 31 -8.60 68.36 17.67
N GLN A 32 -7.54 68.94 17.12
CA GLN A 32 -6.19 68.37 17.18
C GLN A 32 -5.67 68.27 18.62
N ALA A 33 -5.88 69.28 19.46
CA ALA A 33 -5.45 69.28 20.86
C ALA A 33 -6.23 68.26 21.72
N GLN A 34 -7.55 68.20 21.55
CA GLN A 34 -8.43 67.24 22.26
C GLN A 34 -8.15 65.79 21.85
N ASN A 35 -7.94 65.55 20.56
CA ASN A 35 -7.63 64.22 20.03
C ASN A 35 -6.28 63.72 20.52
N ALA A 36 -5.23 64.54 20.45
CA ALA A 36 -3.91 64.13 20.89
C ALA A 36 -3.89 63.70 22.37
N GLU A 37 -4.55 64.46 23.26
CA GLU A 37 -4.57 64.14 24.69
C GLU A 37 -5.37 62.87 25.02
N ASN A 38 -6.58 62.74 24.46
CA ASN A 38 -7.45 61.60 24.76
C ASN A 38 -7.00 60.32 24.06
N VAL A 39 -6.47 60.40 22.83
CA VAL A 39 -5.86 59.26 22.12
C VAL A 39 -4.58 58.82 22.82
N LEU A 40 -3.73 59.73 23.30
CA LEU A 40 -2.55 59.37 24.10
C LEU A 40 -2.96 58.73 25.44
N ARG A 41 -4.01 59.22 26.09
CA ARG A 41 -4.55 58.59 27.32
C ARG A 41 -5.09 57.19 27.05
N MET A 42 -5.90 57.00 26.00
CA MET A 42 -6.41 55.70 25.60
C MET A 42 -5.30 54.74 25.19
N ALA A 43 -4.28 55.22 24.48
CA ALA A 43 -3.12 54.43 24.11
C ALA A 43 -2.30 54.03 25.34
N CYS A 44 -2.03 54.96 26.27
CA CYS A 44 -1.33 54.66 27.52
C CYS A 44 -2.11 53.67 28.39
N THR A 45 -3.42 53.86 28.60
CA THR A 45 -4.25 52.93 29.38
C THR A 45 -4.37 51.56 28.70
N ALA A 46 -4.44 51.52 27.36
CA ALA A 46 -4.42 50.27 26.61
C ALA A 46 -3.07 49.54 26.73
N THR A 47 -1.95 50.27 26.70
CA THR A 47 -0.61 49.69 26.91
C THR A 47 -0.49 49.14 28.33
N ASP A 48 -1.01 49.86 29.32
CA ASP A 48 -1.05 49.42 30.72
C ASP A 48 -1.94 48.17 30.89
N LEU A 49 -3.12 48.12 30.26
CA LEU A 49 -4.01 46.95 30.25
C LEU A 49 -3.40 45.73 29.54
N GLN A 50 -2.53 45.93 28.55
CA GLN A 50 -1.78 44.85 27.88
C GLN A 50 -0.61 44.33 28.72
N LEU A 51 0.05 45.20 29.47
CA LEU A 51 1.18 44.84 30.32
C LEU A 51 0.75 44.24 31.65
N LEU A 52 -0.39 44.65 32.23
CA LEU A 52 -0.90 44.20 33.53
C LEU A 52 -1.01 42.66 33.67
N PRO A 53 -1.50 41.90 32.67
CA PRO A 53 -1.50 40.43 32.70
C PRO A 53 -0.10 39.81 32.62
N LEU A 54 0.87 40.50 32.00
CA LEU A 54 2.25 40.02 31.80
C LEU A 54 3.14 40.24 33.02
N VAL A 55 2.76 41.12 33.96
CA VAL A 55 3.48 41.35 35.23
C VAL A 55 3.12 40.31 36.32
N GLN A 56 2.60 39.14 35.90
CA GLN A 56 2.08 38.04 36.72
C GLN A 56 3.01 37.52 37.84
N GLU A 57 4.31 37.83 37.82
CA GLU A 57 5.27 37.24 38.76
C GLU A 57 5.55 38.03 40.05
N ARG A 58 5.12 39.30 40.20
CA ARG A 58 5.61 40.14 41.32
C ARG A 58 4.60 40.98 42.11
N VAL A 59 3.31 40.98 41.80
CA VAL A 59 2.31 41.81 42.51
C VAL A 59 1.24 40.93 43.17
N GLU A 60 0.89 41.22 44.42
CA GLU A 60 -0.09 40.47 45.22
C GLU A 60 -1.48 40.45 44.53
N ARG A 61 -2.01 39.22 44.32
CA ARG A 61 -3.24 38.94 43.56
C ARG A 61 -4.50 39.72 44.00
N ALA A 62 -4.52 40.26 45.22
CA ALA A 62 -5.69 40.96 45.77
C ALA A 62 -5.92 42.38 45.21
N HIS A 63 -4.87 43.07 44.73
CA HIS A 63 -4.99 44.45 44.24
C HIS A 63 -5.24 44.56 42.72
N ILE A 64 -5.08 43.45 41.98
CA ILE A 64 -5.15 43.42 40.52
C ILE A 64 -6.57 43.67 39.98
N PRO A 65 -7.65 43.08 40.54
CA PRO A 65 -9.01 43.37 40.08
C PRO A 65 -9.37 44.84 40.25
N ALA A 66 -8.94 45.46 41.35
CA ALA A 66 -9.15 46.88 41.61
C ALA A 66 -8.36 47.77 40.65
N GLN A 67 -7.15 47.37 40.24
CA GLN A 67 -6.34 48.11 39.26
C GLN A 67 -6.85 47.95 37.83
N ILE A 68 -7.34 46.75 37.46
CA ILE A 68 -8.01 46.53 36.18
C ILE A 68 -9.30 47.32 36.12
N GLN A 69 -10.08 47.33 37.22
CA GLN A 69 -11.30 48.14 37.29
C GLN A 69 -10.98 49.63 37.22
N ALA A 70 -9.97 50.13 37.95
CA ALA A 70 -9.56 51.53 37.87
C ALA A 70 -9.05 51.92 36.46
N ALA A 71 -8.38 51.00 35.75
CA ALA A 71 -7.95 51.22 34.37
C ALA A 71 -9.13 51.20 33.38
N ARG A 72 -10.14 50.38 33.63
CA ARG A 72 -11.42 50.40 32.89
C ARG A 72 -12.18 51.69 33.16
N ASP A 73 -12.33 52.09 34.43
CA ASP A 73 -13.00 53.32 34.82
C ASP A 73 -12.30 54.55 34.21
N ALA A 74 -10.96 54.58 34.19
CA ALA A 74 -10.20 55.65 33.53
C ALA A 74 -10.33 55.64 32.00
N LYS A 75 -10.46 54.46 31.38
CA LYS A 75 -10.77 54.33 29.94
C LYS A 75 -12.17 54.86 29.66
N ASP A 76 -13.15 54.49 30.47
CA ASP A 76 -14.54 54.89 30.33
C ASP A 76 -14.70 56.40 30.59
N GLU A 77 -13.96 56.96 31.56
CA GLU A 77 -13.87 58.41 31.78
C GLU A 77 -13.29 59.14 30.57
N ALA A 78 -12.25 58.59 29.91
CA ALA A 78 -11.69 59.18 28.69
C ALA A 78 -12.66 59.10 27.50
N VAL A 79 -13.42 58.02 27.37
CA VAL A 79 -14.48 57.87 26.35
C VAL A 79 -15.62 58.84 26.60
N LEU A 80 -16.05 58.99 27.85
CA LEU A 80 -17.13 59.89 28.22
C LEU A 80 -16.71 61.37 28.04
N ALA A 81 -15.45 61.70 28.35
CA ALA A 81 -14.87 63.01 28.04
C ALA A 81 -14.85 63.28 26.53
N LEU A 82 -14.46 62.30 25.70
CA LEU A 82 -14.53 62.43 24.24
C LEU A 82 -15.97 62.67 23.76
N GLN A 83 -16.95 61.91 24.24
CA GLN A 83 -18.37 62.10 23.90
C GLN A 83 -18.92 63.47 24.36
N GLN A 84 -18.50 63.96 25.53
CA GLN A 84 -18.85 65.29 26.02
C GLN A 84 -18.22 66.41 25.18
N THR A 85 -16.98 66.22 24.73
CA THR A 85 -16.32 67.21 23.87
C THR A 85 -16.94 67.25 22.48
N GLU A 86 -17.37 66.09 21.97
CA GLU A 86 -18.08 65.93 20.71
C GLU A 86 -19.46 66.61 20.77
N SER A 87 -20.26 66.34 21.80
CA SER A 87 -21.55 67.00 22.01
C SER A 87 -21.40 68.52 22.18
N SER A 88 -20.36 68.99 22.88
CA SER A 88 -20.06 70.42 22.98
C SER A 88 -19.68 71.03 21.62
N LEU A 89 -18.90 70.32 20.79
CA LEU A 89 -18.55 70.76 19.44
C LEU A 89 -19.76 70.80 18.53
N ARG A 90 -20.59 69.76 18.56
CA ARG A 90 -21.86 69.72 17.84
C ARG A 90 -22.73 70.92 18.22
N ASN A 91 -22.91 71.19 19.50
CA ASN A 91 -23.70 72.32 19.98
C ASN A 91 -23.14 73.67 19.51
N MET A 92 -21.81 73.82 19.48
CA MET A 92 -21.17 75.03 18.95
C MET A 92 -21.38 75.18 17.43
N VAL A 93 -21.26 74.11 16.66
CA VAL A 93 -21.47 74.10 15.21
C VAL A 93 -22.93 74.33 14.84
N CYS A 94 -23.88 73.68 15.52
CA CYS A 94 -25.31 73.89 15.32
C CYS A 94 -25.71 75.34 15.67
N ALA A 95 -25.18 75.87 16.77
CA ALA A 95 -25.41 77.27 17.16
C ALA A 95 -24.78 78.28 16.17
N ALA A 96 -23.75 77.90 15.42
CA ALA A 96 -23.12 78.72 14.39
C ALA A 96 -23.88 78.68 13.05
N LEU A 97 -24.42 77.51 12.67
CA LEU A 97 -25.25 77.31 11.47
C LEU A 97 -26.69 77.84 11.61
N GLY A 98 -27.19 77.99 12.85
CA GLY A 98 -28.56 78.47 13.10
C GLY A 98 -29.66 77.44 12.82
N GLU A 99 -29.29 76.17 12.62
CA GLU A 99 -30.21 75.04 12.44
C GLU A 99 -30.31 74.21 13.73
N GLU A 100 -31.53 73.77 14.08
CA GLU A 100 -31.74 72.71 15.06
C GLU A 100 -31.37 71.36 14.41
N SER A 101 -30.24 70.78 14.81
CA SER A 101 -29.72 69.56 14.19
C SER A 101 -30.55 68.33 14.53
N ASN A 102 -30.86 67.52 13.50
CA ASN A 102 -31.22 66.12 13.65
C ASN A 102 -30.03 65.34 14.28
N GLU A 103 -30.32 64.35 15.12
CA GLU A 103 -29.33 63.71 15.99
C GLU A 103 -28.25 62.86 15.29
N ASP A 104 -28.37 62.58 13.98
CA ASP A 104 -27.74 61.36 13.46
C ASP A 104 -26.40 61.48 12.71
N ASP A 105 -25.86 62.66 12.37
CA ASP A 105 -24.53 62.66 11.72
C ASP A 105 -23.69 63.93 11.89
N LEU A 106 -22.69 63.87 12.78
CA LEU A 106 -21.76 64.97 13.06
C LEU A 106 -20.85 65.27 11.86
N ALA A 107 -20.52 64.24 11.07
CA ALA A 107 -19.68 64.38 9.88
C ALA A 107 -20.39 65.22 8.81
N GLN A 108 -21.67 64.95 8.55
CA GLN A 108 -22.47 65.78 7.64
C GLN A 108 -22.64 67.21 8.15
N THR A 109 -22.85 67.41 9.46
CA THR A 109 -23.01 68.77 10.03
C THR A 109 -21.69 69.57 10.03
N LEU A 110 -20.55 68.90 10.17
CA LEU A 110 -19.24 69.52 10.00
C LEU A 110 -18.95 69.81 8.52
N ASP A 111 -19.31 68.91 7.60
CA ASP A 111 -19.14 69.13 6.16
C ASP A 111 -20.04 70.26 5.64
N THR A 112 -21.30 70.35 6.10
CA THR A 112 -22.20 71.46 5.74
C THR A 112 -21.72 72.79 6.32
N PHE A 113 -21.16 72.80 7.54
CA PHE A 113 -20.52 73.98 8.14
C PHE A 113 -19.27 74.42 7.36
N VAL A 114 -18.39 73.47 7.04
CA VAL A 114 -17.17 73.76 6.26
C VAL A 114 -17.52 74.20 4.83
N GLN A 115 -18.57 73.65 4.21
CA GLN A 115 -19.07 74.10 2.91
C GLN A 115 -19.69 75.51 2.98
N HIS A 116 -20.55 75.80 3.95
CA HIS A 116 -21.12 77.13 4.15
C HIS A 116 -20.05 78.18 4.44
N ALA A 117 -19.00 77.82 5.19
CA ALA A 117 -17.91 78.72 5.52
C ALA A 117 -16.91 78.89 4.37
N ALA A 118 -16.72 77.85 3.53
CA ALA A 118 -15.92 77.93 2.31
C ALA A 118 -16.54 78.86 1.25
N ASP A 119 -17.87 78.95 1.19
CA ASP A 119 -18.58 79.90 0.32
C ASP A 119 -18.49 81.36 0.81
N ALA A 120 -18.14 81.59 2.09
CA ALA A 120 -18.13 82.92 2.72
C ALA A 120 -16.75 83.62 2.74
N VAL A 121 -15.64 82.93 2.45
CA VAL A 121 -14.27 83.48 2.57
C VAL A 121 -13.62 83.68 1.19
N PRO A 122 -13.01 84.85 0.87
CA PRO A 122 -12.37 85.08 -0.43
C PRO A 122 -11.07 84.26 -0.58
N ARG A 123 -10.96 83.52 -1.69
CA ARG A 123 -9.86 82.61 -2.05
C ARG A 123 -8.45 83.15 -1.77
N MET A 124 -7.70 82.46 -0.90
CA MET A 124 -6.23 82.53 -0.83
C MET A 124 -5.63 81.13 -1.03
N ALA A 125 -4.64 81.07 -1.95
CA ALA A 125 -3.69 79.99 -2.27
C ALA A 125 -4.22 78.52 -2.25
N GLU A 126 -4.66 78.04 -3.42
CA GLU A 126 -5.24 76.72 -3.69
C GLU A 126 -4.35 75.48 -3.37
N ALA A 127 -3.06 75.64 -3.01
CA ALA A 127 -2.14 74.52 -2.78
C ALA A 127 -2.09 74.05 -1.31
N ASP A 128 -1.95 74.98 -0.36
CA ASP A 128 -1.90 74.65 1.08
C ASP A 128 -3.28 74.26 1.61
N GLU A 129 -4.34 74.82 1.05
CA GLU A 129 -5.73 74.50 1.41
C GLU A 129 -6.10 73.05 1.09
N VAL A 130 -5.52 72.47 0.03
CA VAL A 130 -5.79 71.09 -0.40
C VAL A 130 -5.04 70.07 0.48
N GLU A 131 -3.80 70.36 0.88
CA GLU A 131 -3.08 69.50 1.83
C GLU A 131 -3.70 69.55 3.22
N GLN A 132 -4.09 70.74 3.71
CA GLN A 132 -4.77 70.89 4.99
C GLN A 132 -6.14 70.18 4.99
N LYS A 133 -6.95 70.33 3.93
CA LYS A 133 -8.24 69.63 3.80
C LYS A 133 -8.08 68.10 3.80
N LYS A 134 -7.04 67.57 3.14
CA LYS A 134 -6.73 66.12 3.16
C LYS A 134 -6.33 65.62 4.56
N LEU A 135 -5.51 66.39 5.28
CA LEU A 135 -5.08 66.04 6.63
C LEU A 135 -6.27 66.06 7.62
N ASN A 136 -7.17 67.02 7.46
CA ASN A 136 -8.39 67.14 8.26
C ASN A 136 -9.41 66.03 7.98
N ALA A 137 -9.62 65.67 6.70
CA ALA A 137 -10.45 64.52 6.34
C ALA A 137 -9.93 63.21 6.95
N GLY A 138 -8.60 63.04 7.01
CA GLY A 138 -7.96 61.90 7.68
C GLY A 138 -8.22 61.85 9.19
N LEU A 139 -8.17 62.98 9.90
CA LEU A 139 -8.44 63.05 11.35
C LEU A 139 -9.91 62.78 11.69
N ILE A 140 -10.85 63.27 10.88
CA ILE A 140 -12.29 63.02 11.07
C ILE A 140 -12.61 61.53 10.81
N SER A 141 -11.99 60.93 9.79
CA SER A 141 -12.07 59.49 9.53
C SER A 141 -11.51 58.67 10.69
N ALA A 142 -10.36 59.06 11.26
CA ALA A 142 -9.79 58.36 12.42
C ALA A 142 -10.71 58.39 13.65
N LEU A 143 -11.38 59.52 13.89
CA LEU A 143 -12.34 59.65 15.00
C LEU A 143 -13.62 58.83 14.80
N SER A 144 -14.17 58.82 13.58
CA SER A 144 -15.36 58.01 13.28
C SER A 144 -15.06 56.52 13.44
N ILE A 145 -13.88 56.07 13.00
CA ILE A 145 -13.38 54.71 13.19
C ILE A 145 -13.20 54.39 14.68
N ALA A 146 -12.58 55.28 15.46
CA ALA A 146 -12.40 55.08 16.89
C ALA A 146 -13.74 54.98 17.64
N ARG A 147 -14.72 55.82 17.29
CA ARG A 147 -16.09 55.78 17.84
C ARG A 147 -16.84 54.51 17.45
N ALA A 148 -16.69 54.06 16.20
CA ALA A 148 -17.26 52.78 15.76
C ALA A 148 -16.65 51.61 16.56
N CYS A 149 -15.33 51.61 16.78
CA CYS A 149 -14.64 50.59 17.58
C CYS A 149 -15.09 50.59 19.04
N THR A 150 -15.23 51.75 19.68
CA THR A 150 -15.68 51.83 21.09
C THR A 150 -17.14 51.41 21.24
N LYS A 151 -18.01 51.75 20.27
CA LYS A 151 -19.40 51.28 20.23
C LYS A 151 -19.46 49.76 20.12
N LEU A 152 -18.73 49.16 19.19
CA LEU A 152 -18.66 47.69 19.04
C LEU A 152 -18.16 47.00 20.31
N LEU A 153 -17.14 47.56 20.98
CA LEU A 153 -16.64 47.02 22.24
C LEU A 153 -17.64 47.15 23.40
N ALA A 154 -18.39 48.25 23.47
CA ALA A 154 -19.45 48.44 24.46
C ALA A 154 -20.63 47.48 24.25
N GLU A 155 -21.04 47.26 22.99
CA GLU A 155 -22.05 46.25 22.64
C GLU A 155 -21.57 44.82 22.96
N ALA A 156 -20.28 44.56 22.81
CA ALA A 156 -19.69 43.29 23.25
C ALA A 156 -19.65 43.15 24.78
N ASP A 157 -19.38 44.23 25.53
CA ASP A 157 -19.45 44.24 27.00
C ASP A 157 -20.88 43.97 27.49
N GLU A 158 -21.88 44.57 26.85
CA GLU A 158 -23.30 44.33 27.14
C GLU A 158 -23.69 42.86 26.87
N ALA A 159 -23.32 42.32 25.71
CA ALA A 159 -23.58 40.92 25.37
C ALA A 159 -22.92 39.95 26.37
N CYS A 160 -21.67 40.23 26.80
CA CYS A 160 -21.01 39.44 27.83
C CYS A 160 -21.70 39.55 29.20
N ALA A 161 -22.17 40.75 29.59
CA ALA A 161 -22.89 40.94 30.84
C ALA A 161 -24.24 40.20 30.86
N GLU A 162 -24.96 40.17 29.74
CA GLU A 162 -26.18 39.37 29.55
C GLU A 162 -25.90 37.87 29.74
N ALA A 163 -24.81 37.37 29.16
CA ALA A 163 -24.38 35.99 29.36
C ALA A 163 -23.98 35.70 30.82
N GLU A 164 -23.28 36.62 31.50
CA GLU A 164 -22.90 36.47 32.90
C GLU A 164 -24.12 36.44 33.84
N ALA A 165 -25.19 37.15 33.50
CA ALA A 165 -26.45 37.14 34.25
C ALA A 165 -27.22 35.82 34.13
N ALA A 166 -27.04 35.08 33.02
CA ALA A 166 -27.72 33.82 32.75
C ALA A 166 -26.74 32.66 32.42
N PRO A 167 -25.87 32.25 33.36
CA PRO A 167 -24.78 31.30 33.10
C PRO A 167 -25.28 29.87 32.79
N ARG A 168 -26.53 29.55 33.11
CA ARG A 168 -27.13 28.21 32.93
C ARG A 168 -28.05 28.12 31.70
N ASP A 169 -28.33 29.24 31.03
CA ASP A 169 -29.21 29.25 29.86
C ASP A 169 -28.40 29.10 28.58
N ALA A 170 -28.36 27.88 28.03
CA ALA A 170 -27.60 27.58 26.83
C ALA A 170 -28.03 28.42 25.62
N CYS A 171 -29.30 28.78 25.51
CA CYS A 171 -29.78 29.61 24.41
C CYS A 171 -29.14 31.00 24.48
N VAL A 172 -29.11 31.63 25.67
CA VAL A 172 -28.51 32.97 25.86
C VAL A 172 -26.99 32.94 25.61
N GLN A 173 -26.32 31.89 26.09
CA GLN A 173 -24.88 31.72 25.90
C GLN A 173 -24.48 31.57 24.42
N ILE A 174 -25.22 30.77 23.65
CA ILE A 174 -24.97 30.56 22.22
C ILE A 174 -25.33 31.82 21.42
N THR A 175 -26.44 32.49 21.73
CA THR A 175 -26.77 33.77 21.06
C THR A 175 -25.74 34.86 21.35
N THR A 176 -25.11 34.83 22.52
CA THR A 176 -24.00 35.74 22.85
C THR A 176 -22.79 35.46 21.97
N LEU A 177 -22.47 34.18 21.73
CA LEU A 177 -21.39 33.79 20.82
C LEU A 177 -21.66 34.23 19.37
N GLU A 178 -22.90 34.07 18.90
CA GLU A 178 -23.35 34.56 17.59
C GLU A 178 -23.24 36.09 17.51
N ARG A 179 -23.69 36.83 18.54
CA ARG A 179 -23.60 38.29 18.63
C ARG A 179 -22.15 38.77 18.60
N LEU A 180 -21.25 38.16 19.37
CA LEU A 180 -19.81 38.48 19.34
C LEU A 180 -19.17 38.23 17.97
N SER A 181 -19.61 37.18 17.27
CA SER A 181 -19.13 36.86 15.92
C SER A 181 -19.66 37.86 14.88
N ALA A 182 -20.93 38.27 14.98
CA ALA A 182 -21.50 39.31 14.14
C ALA A 182 -20.83 40.68 14.36
N LEU A 183 -20.48 41.02 15.60
CA LEU A 183 -19.74 42.25 15.92
C LEU A 183 -18.33 42.25 15.31
N LEU A 184 -17.69 41.09 15.16
CA LEU A 184 -16.40 40.99 14.45
C LEU A 184 -16.52 41.28 12.96
N GLU A 185 -17.60 40.86 12.31
CA GLU A 185 -17.85 41.13 10.89
C GLU A 185 -18.13 42.62 10.63
N GLN A 186 -18.66 43.33 11.62
CA GLN A 186 -18.96 44.77 11.55
C GLN A 186 -17.74 45.67 11.76
N VAL A 187 -16.55 45.13 12.10
CA VAL A 187 -15.33 45.92 12.29
C VAL A 187 -14.89 46.52 10.94
N PRO A 188 -14.80 47.87 10.81
CA PRO A 188 -14.45 48.53 9.55
C PRO A 188 -13.06 48.12 9.02
N TYR A 189 -12.91 48.03 7.70
CA TYR A 189 -11.60 47.91 7.05
C TYR A 189 -11.04 49.31 6.75
N SER A 190 -9.88 49.68 7.31
CA SER A 190 -9.18 50.95 7.01
C SER A 190 -7.85 50.71 6.29
N THR A 191 -7.43 51.68 5.49
CA THR A 191 -6.21 51.69 4.66
C THR A 191 -5.09 52.62 5.20
N LEU A 192 -5.32 53.28 6.33
CA LEU A 192 -4.38 54.25 6.94
C LEU A 192 -3.65 53.65 8.16
N ASP A 193 -2.35 53.96 8.30
CA ASP A 193 -1.45 53.35 9.31
C ASP A 193 -1.81 53.64 10.78
N THR A 194 -2.35 54.83 11.09
CA THR A 194 -2.76 55.18 12.47
C THR A 194 -4.06 54.51 12.90
N ASP A 195 -5.03 54.42 11.98
CA ASP A 195 -6.34 53.79 12.20
C ASP A 195 -6.21 52.27 12.39
N ALA A 196 -5.17 51.69 11.77
CA ALA A 196 -4.85 50.28 11.87
C ALA A 196 -4.64 49.83 13.33
N THR A 197 -4.09 50.67 14.22
CA THR A 197 -3.78 50.25 15.60
C THR A 197 -5.04 50.05 16.47
N VAL A 198 -5.99 50.98 16.41
CA VAL A 198 -7.25 50.92 17.16
C VAL A 198 -8.16 49.82 16.60
N LEU A 199 -8.22 49.68 15.28
CA LEU A 199 -8.95 48.60 14.61
C LEU A 199 -8.37 47.22 14.93
N GLN A 200 -7.05 47.07 14.88
CA GLN A 200 -6.37 45.83 15.27
C GLN A 200 -6.63 45.50 16.74
N HIS A 201 -6.64 46.49 17.63
CA HIS A 201 -6.93 46.28 19.04
C HIS A 201 -8.38 45.86 19.28
N ALA A 202 -9.36 46.54 18.67
CA ALA A 202 -10.77 46.19 18.80
C ALA A 202 -11.03 44.78 18.26
N ARG A 203 -10.50 44.47 17.07
CA ARG A 203 -10.57 43.14 16.46
C ARG A 203 -9.91 42.07 17.34
N ALA A 204 -8.70 42.30 17.83
CA ALA A 204 -7.99 41.36 18.70
C ALA A 204 -8.73 41.11 20.01
N THR A 205 -9.32 42.15 20.60
CA THR A 205 -10.10 42.05 21.84
C THR A 205 -11.39 41.26 21.63
N LEU A 206 -12.10 41.52 20.53
CA LEU A 206 -13.32 40.78 20.18
C LEU A 206 -13.02 39.31 19.86
N ILE A 207 -11.94 39.01 19.11
CA ILE A 207 -11.48 37.63 18.86
C ILE A 207 -11.16 36.93 20.18
N LEU A 208 -10.38 37.58 21.05
CA LEU A 208 -10.01 37.02 22.35
C LEU A 208 -11.25 36.71 23.20
N ARG A 209 -12.21 37.63 23.29
CA ARG A 209 -13.45 37.44 24.06
C ARG A 209 -14.28 36.29 23.50
N ARG A 210 -14.52 36.30 22.20
CA ARG A 210 -15.28 35.28 21.48
C ARG A 210 -14.67 33.88 21.65
N ASP A 211 -13.37 33.75 21.42
CA ASP A 211 -12.66 32.46 21.50
C ASP A 211 -12.55 31.97 22.95
N THR A 212 -12.39 32.89 23.91
CA THR A 212 -12.42 32.54 25.35
C THR A 212 -13.81 32.07 25.75
N HIS A 213 -14.86 32.78 25.32
CA HIS A 213 -16.26 32.41 25.56
C HIS A 213 -16.56 31.03 25.00
N TYR A 214 -16.21 30.78 23.73
CA TYR A 214 -16.38 29.46 23.10
C TYR A 214 -15.70 28.34 23.90
N LYS A 215 -14.41 28.48 24.23
CA LYS A 215 -13.66 27.45 24.99
C LYS A 215 -14.23 27.22 26.39
N THR A 216 -14.70 28.29 27.04
CA THR A 216 -15.36 28.18 28.34
C THR A 216 -16.67 27.41 28.22
N LEU A 217 -17.50 27.71 27.21
CA LEU A 217 -18.75 26.98 26.97
C LEU A 217 -18.51 25.51 26.60
N GLU A 218 -17.54 25.23 25.73
CA GLU A 218 -17.17 23.86 25.34
C GLU A 218 -16.81 23.03 26.57
N ALA A 219 -15.93 23.55 27.43
CA ALA A 219 -15.53 22.88 28.67
C ALA A 219 -16.71 22.71 29.63
N GLN A 220 -17.56 23.73 29.79
CA GLN A 220 -18.71 23.68 30.68
C GLN A 220 -19.76 22.65 30.23
N TYR A 221 -20.14 22.66 28.95
CA TYR A 221 -21.16 21.75 28.42
C TYR A 221 -20.67 20.30 28.37
N LEU A 222 -19.41 20.07 28.00
CA LEU A 222 -18.82 18.73 28.07
C LEU A 222 -18.75 18.20 29.51
N GLU A 223 -18.40 19.04 30.48
CA GLU A 223 -18.38 18.62 31.88
C GLU A 223 -19.79 18.38 32.43
N ALA A 224 -20.78 19.19 32.02
CA ALA A 224 -22.18 18.98 32.38
C ALA A 224 -22.70 17.65 31.81
N LEU A 225 -22.41 17.35 30.54
CA LEU A 225 -22.74 16.07 29.92
C LEU A 225 -22.08 14.90 30.66
N ARG A 226 -20.78 15.01 30.97
CA ARG A 226 -20.06 13.98 31.76
C ARG A 226 -20.62 13.82 33.17
N ALA A 227 -21.07 14.89 33.82
CA ALA A 227 -21.69 14.82 35.15
C ALA A 227 -23.01 14.04 35.09
N VAL A 228 -23.87 14.34 34.11
CA VAL A 228 -25.13 13.60 33.91
C VAL A 228 -24.86 12.13 33.60
N LEU A 229 -23.87 11.82 32.74
CA LEU A 229 -23.49 10.44 32.45
C LEU A 229 -23.00 9.69 33.72
N ARG A 230 -22.25 10.36 34.59
CA ARG A 230 -21.82 9.79 35.89
C ARG A 230 -23.00 9.53 36.82
N GLU A 231 -23.96 10.46 36.92
CA GLU A 231 -25.18 10.28 37.71
C GLU A 231 -26.05 9.11 37.20
N MET A 232 -26.09 8.94 35.87
CA MET A 232 -26.77 7.81 35.21
C MET A 232 -25.98 6.50 35.28
N HIS A 233 -24.79 6.49 35.92
CA HIS A 233 -23.90 5.34 36.01
C HIS A 233 -23.49 4.78 34.64
N TRP A 234 -23.38 5.66 33.63
CA TRP A 234 -22.90 5.30 32.30
C TRP A 234 -21.37 5.14 32.31
N PRO A 235 -20.81 4.15 31.61
CA PRO A 235 -21.48 3.08 30.87
C PRO A 235 -21.87 1.91 31.78
N LEU A 236 -22.97 1.22 31.45
CA LEU A 236 -23.29 -0.05 32.12
C LEU A 236 -22.22 -1.10 31.79
N PRO A 237 -21.98 -2.10 32.68
CA PRO A 237 -21.01 -3.16 32.44
C PRO A 237 -21.20 -3.90 31.09
N GLU A 238 -22.45 -4.01 30.64
CA GLU A 238 -22.88 -4.61 29.37
C GLU A 238 -22.43 -3.87 28.11
N PHE A 239 -21.92 -2.64 28.25
CA PHE A 239 -21.33 -1.84 27.17
C PHE A 239 -19.82 -1.64 27.32
N GLN A 240 -19.22 -2.10 28.43
CA GLN A 240 -17.80 -1.97 28.71
C GLN A 240 -17.01 -3.26 28.50
N ASN A 241 -17.61 -4.41 28.81
CA ASN A 241 -16.91 -5.68 28.84
C ASN A 241 -17.57 -6.71 27.91
N PRO A 242 -16.92 -7.05 26.79
CA PRO A 242 -17.45 -8.07 25.88
C PRO A 242 -17.43 -9.50 26.47
N ASP A 243 -16.67 -9.74 27.55
CA ASP A 243 -16.61 -11.05 28.23
C ASP A 243 -17.84 -11.34 29.11
N HIS A 244 -18.66 -10.33 29.44
CA HIS A 244 -19.92 -10.56 30.12
C HIS A 244 -20.97 -10.96 29.09
N GLY A 245 -21.28 -12.26 29.04
CA GLY A 245 -22.25 -12.82 28.12
C GLY A 245 -23.61 -12.10 28.16
N ARG A 246 -24.17 -11.82 26.98
CA ARG A 246 -25.51 -11.23 26.84
C ARG A 246 -26.57 -12.32 26.94
N ASP A 247 -27.26 -12.38 28.08
CA ASP A 247 -28.49 -13.18 28.20
C ASP A 247 -29.70 -12.47 27.58
N ALA A 248 -29.66 -11.12 27.44
CA ALA A 248 -30.70 -10.30 26.81
C ALA A 248 -30.10 -9.03 26.16
N ALA A 249 -30.86 -8.39 25.26
CA ALA A 249 -30.49 -7.08 24.73
C ALA A 249 -30.64 -6.02 25.84
N PRO A 250 -29.62 -5.17 26.09
CA PRO A 250 -29.69 -4.12 27.10
C PRO A 250 -30.88 -3.20 26.84
N ASP A 251 -31.65 -2.89 27.89
CA ASP A 251 -32.65 -1.83 27.80
C ASP A 251 -31.93 -0.49 27.66
N VAL A 252 -31.98 0.09 26.47
CA VAL A 252 -31.37 1.39 26.15
C VAL A 252 -32.39 2.53 26.21
N THR A 253 -33.65 2.25 26.55
CA THR A 253 -34.72 3.25 26.57
C THR A 253 -34.51 4.31 27.64
N TYR A 254 -33.84 3.97 28.75
CA TYR A 254 -33.54 4.92 29.83
C TYR A 254 -32.64 6.08 29.36
N LEU A 255 -31.76 5.86 28.39
CA LEU A 255 -30.90 6.91 27.82
C LEU A 255 -31.75 7.95 27.10
N VAL A 256 -32.69 7.50 26.27
CA VAL A 256 -33.58 8.39 25.52
C VAL A 256 -34.64 9.01 26.44
N ASN A 257 -35.04 8.36 27.52
CA ASN A 257 -36.07 8.87 28.42
C ASN A 257 -35.57 9.92 29.42
N SER A 258 -34.25 10.01 29.66
CA SER A 258 -33.68 11.00 30.57
C SER A 258 -33.71 12.41 29.95
N THR A 259 -34.46 13.32 30.58
CA THR A 259 -34.53 14.73 30.16
C THR A 259 -33.21 15.44 30.41
N ALA A 260 -32.53 15.16 31.53
CA ALA A 260 -31.23 15.75 31.85
C ALA A 260 -30.16 15.38 30.82
N LEU A 261 -30.15 14.13 30.34
CA LEU A 261 -29.22 13.68 29.30
C LEU A 261 -29.56 14.34 27.95
N LYS A 262 -30.83 14.40 27.58
CA LYS A 262 -31.30 15.10 26.37
C LYS A 262 -30.88 16.56 26.36
N ASP A 263 -31.08 17.27 27.47
CA ASP A 263 -30.75 18.69 27.57
C ASP A 263 -29.24 18.93 27.47
N ALA A 264 -28.43 18.18 28.24
CA ALA A 264 -26.97 18.30 28.20
C ALA A 264 -26.37 17.88 26.84
N TRP A 265 -26.94 16.84 26.21
CA TRP A 265 -26.55 16.41 24.87
C TRP A 265 -26.86 17.47 23.82
N ALA A 266 -28.07 18.04 23.87
CA ALA A 266 -28.47 19.13 22.98
C ALA A 266 -27.56 20.35 23.14
N ASP A 267 -27.19 20.74 24.36
CA ASP A 267 -26.31 21.89 24.59
C ASP A 267 -24.95 21.74 23.91
N VAL A 268 -24.34 20.56 23.99
CA VAL A 268 -23.07 20.26 23.31
C VAL A 268 -23.25 20.28 21.78
N CYS A 269 -24.31 19.65 21.26
CA CYS A 269 -24.57 19.63 19.83
C CYS A 269 -24.87 21.02 19.25
N GLU A 270 -25.71 21.82 19.93
CA GLU A 270 -26.04 23.18 19.50
C GLU A 270 -24.80 24.07 19.49
N LEU A 271 -23.94 23.97 20.52
CA LEU A 271 -22.67 24.71 20.54
C LEU A 271 -21.78 24.31 19.35
N GLN A 272 -21.61 23.02 19.09
CA GLN A 272 -20.78 22.54 17.99
C GLN A 272 -21.34 22.97 16.62
N PHE A 273 -22.65 22.88 16.41
CA PHE A 273 -23.28 23.32 15.17
C PHE A 273 -23.24 24.83 14.98
N ALA A 274 -23.41 25.62 16.05
CA ALA A 274 -23.26 27.07 16.01
C ALA A 274 -21.80 27.48 15.73
N ALA A 275 -20.83 26.80 16.34
CA ALA A 275 -19.42 27.03 16.07
C ALA A 275 -19.07 26.71 14.60
N ALA A 276 -19.65 25.64 14.05
CA ALA A 276 -19.47 25.28 12.65
C ALA A 276 -20.12 26.30 11.69
N SER A 277 -21.33 26.78 11.97
CA SER A 277 -22.01 27.78 11.13
C SER A 277 -21.29 29.14 11.14
N LEU A 278 -20.62 29.47 12.25
CA LEU A 278 -19.82 30.69 12.41
C LEU A 278 -18.36 30.53 11.91
N GLY A 279 -17.98 29.35 11.41
CA GLY A 279 -16.66 29.10 10.82
C GLY A 279 -15.51 28.91 11.81
N PHE A 280 -15.78 28.57 13.08
CA PHE A 280 -14.73 28.23 14.06
C PHE A 280 -14.17 26.83 13.86
N GLU A 281 -15.05 25.88 13.55
CA GLU A 281 -14.74 24.47 13.33
C GLU A 281 -15.41 23.99 12.05
N ALA A 282 -14.90 22.90 11.47
CA ALA A 282 -15.60 22.22 10.39
C ALA A 282 -16.85 21.51 10.95
N MET A 283 -17.88 21.39 10.11
CA MET A 283 -19.09 20.66 10.51
C MET A 283 -18.77 19.18 10.80
N PRO A 284 -19.44 18.54 11.78
CA PRO A 284 -19.22 17.13 12.07
C PRO A 284 -19.40 16.27 10.83
N SER A 285 -18.45 15.37 10.57
CA SER A 285 -18.43 14.59 9.33
C SER A 285 -19.59 13.60 9.20
N CYS A 286 -20.25 13.24 10.31
CA CYS A 286 -21.48 12.44 10.29
C CYS A 286 -22.74 13.21 9.88
N ALA A 287 -22.71 14.55 9.93
CA ALA A 287 -23.88 15.37 9.64
C ALA A 287 -24.03 15.56 8.12
N ARG A 288 -25.05 14.93 7.55
CA ARG A 288 -25.46 15.11 6.16
C ARG A 288 -26.33 16.35 6.05
N HIS A 289 -25.93 17.29 5.19
CA HIS A 289 -26.79 18.41 4.85
C HIS A 289 -27.96 17.95 3.97
N LEU A 290 -29.17 18.47 4.22
CA LEU A 290 -30.24 18.40 3.23
C LEU A 290 -29.71 18.96 1.89
N PRO A 291 -30.06 18.39 0.74
CA PRO A 291 -29.72 18.98 -0.55
C PRO A 291 -30.39 20.36 -0.65
N SER A 292 -29.65 21.41 -0.33
CA SER A 292 -30.06 22.78 -0.60
C SER A 292 -30.02 22.97 -2.11
N VAL A 293 -31.17 23.30 -2.69
CA VAL A 293 -31.42 23.50 -4.14
C VAL A 293 -30.53 24.60 -4.77
N ALA A 294 -29.63 25.23 -3.99
CA ALA A 294 -28.78 26.34 -4.42
C ALA A 294 -27.26 26.04 -4.47
N ARG A 295 -26.80 24.79 -4.35
CA ARG A 295 -25.38 24.47 -4.61
C ARG A 295 -25.21 23.94 -6.03
N THR A 296 -24.96 24.87 -6.96
CA THR A 296 -24.49 24.55 -8.31
C THR A 296 -22.99 24.78 -8.31
N GLU A 297 -22.20 23.79 -7.88
CA GLU A 297 -20.78 23.64 -8.25
C GLU A 297 -20.26 22.28 -7.75
N MET A 298 -19.68 21.51 -8.67
CA MET A 298 -19.13 20.17 -8.47
C MET A 298 -17.72 20.26 -7.86
N ASP A 299 -17.61 20.71 -6.61
CA ASP A 299 -16.44 20.35 -5.81
C ASP A 299 -16.64 18.90 -5.37
N GLU A 300 -15.72 18.00 -5.74
CA GLU A 300 -15.67 16.66 -5.14
C GLU A 300 -15.42 16.84 -3.63
N GLU A 301 -16.49 16.95 -2.84
CA GLU A 301 -16.40 17.01 -1.38
C GLU A 301 -15.66 15.74 -0.92
N VAL A 302 -14.41 15.92 -0.46
CA VAL A 302 -13.58 14.83 0.05
C VAL A 302 -14.20 14.35 1.35
N PHE A 303 -15.10 13.36 1.27
CA PHE A 303 -15.69 12.74 2.46
C PHE A 303 -14.58 12.13 3.33
N ALA A 304 -14.47 12.63 4.56
CA ALA A 304 -13.53 12.10 5.52
C ALA A 304 -13.94 10.68 5.94
N GLN A 305 -13.02 9.72 5.83
CA GLN A 305 -13.30 8.34 6.23
C GLN A 305 -13.31 8.19 7.76
N PRO A 306 -14.25 7.42 8.34
CA PRO A 306 -14.21 7.07 9.76
C PRO A 306 -12.87 6.46 10.17
N GLY A 307 -12.29 6.98 11.25
CA GLY A 307 -10.95 6.60 11.74
C GLY A 307 -9.80 7.48 11.20
N SER A 308 -10.01 8.31 10.17
CA SER A 308 -9.00 9.23 9.63
C SER A 308 -8.80 10.49 10.48
N ASP A 309 -7.69 11.22 10.25
CA ASP A 309 -7.43 12.52 10.91
C ASP A 309 -8.29 13.67 10.36
N SER A 310 -8.80 13.53 9.14
CA SER A 310 -9.70 14.52 8.51
C SER A 310 -11.13 14.45 9.02
N TYR A 311 -11.50 13.38 9.73
CA TYR A 311 -12.85 13.16 10.23
C TYR A 311 -13.09 14.00 11.48
N VAL A 312 -14.15 14.80 11.47
CA VAL A 312 -14.56 15.66 12.57
C VAL A 312 -15.65 14.95 13.39
N PRO A 313 -15.34 14.49 14.62
CA PRO A 313 -16.30 13.75 15.43
C PRO A 313 -17.36 14.64 16.09
N LEU A 314 -18.51 14.06 16.40
CA LEU A 314 -19.49 14.72 17.23
C LEU A 314 -18.99 14.76 18.70
N LEU A 315 -18.86 15.95 19.28
CA LEU A 315 -18.29 16.14 20.62
C LEU A 315 -19.08 15.39 21.71
N ALA A 316 -20.41 15.35 21.57
CA ALA A 316 -21.28 14.63 22.48
C ALA A 316 -21.02 13.11 22.44
N VAL A 317 -20.85 12.54 21.25
CA VAL A 317 -20.53 11.11 21.07
C VAL A 317 -19.14 10.80 21.64
N LYS A 318 -18.15 11.68 21.39
CA LYS A 318 -16.81 11.52 21.95
C LYS A 318 -16.85 11.44 23.48
N ALA A 319 -17.53 12.39 24.15
CA ALA A 319 -17.68 12.37 25.60
C ALA A 319 -18.47 11.15 26.11
N PHE A 320 -19.45 10.68 25.34
CA PHE A 320 -20.24 9.50 25.64
C PHE A 320 -19.44 8.19 25.54
N MET A 321 -18.52 8.10 24.58
CA MET A 321 -17.71 6.90 24.33
C MET A 321 -16.38 6.88 25.10
N ASP A 322 -15.87 8.03 25.56
CA ASP A 322 -14.64 8.13 26.36
C ASP A 322 -14.61 7.13 27.55
N PRO A 323 -15.68 6.97 28.36
CA PRO A 323 -15.71 5.99 29.44
C PRO A 323 -15.72 4.53 28.98
N VAL A 324 -16.30 4.23 27.81
CA VAL A 324 -16.29 2.88 27.21
C VAL A 324 -14.86 2.50 26.81
N LEU A 325 -14.11 3.45 26.25
CA LEU A 325 -12.72 3.25 25.84
C LEU A 325 -11.74 3.18 27.02
N LEU A 326 -12.13 3.59 28.22
CA LEU A 326 -11.24 3.62 29.38
C LEU A 326 -10.65 2.23 29.71
N ARG A 327 -11.44 1.17 29.56
CA ARG A 327 -10.97 -0.21 29.75
C ARG A 327 -9.95 -0.61 28.69
N PHE A 328 -10.21 -0.28 27.43
CA PHE A 328 -9.24 -0.50 26.35
C PHE A 328 -7.90 0.17 26.67
N ARG A 329 -7.93 1.47 27.02
CA ARG A 329 -6.73 2.24 27.36
C ARG A 329 -6.01 1.66 28.60
N PHE A 330 -6.76 1.26 29.62
CA PHE A 330 -6.20 0.64 30.82
C PHE A 330 -5.42 -0.65 30.52
N HIS A 331 -5.94 -1.51 29.64
CA HIS A 331 -5.31 -2.78 29.30
C HIS A 331 -4.21 -2.66 28.24
N PHE A 332 -4.29 -1.65 27.36
CA PHE A 332 -3.49 -1.62 26.14
C PHE A 332 -2.64 -0.36 25.93
N ASP A 333 -2.70 0.68 26.76
CA ASP A 333 -1.86 1.89 26.61
C ASP A 333 -0.69 1.97 27.61
N GLY A 334 -0.60 1.08 28.61
CA GLY A 334 0.42 1.12 29.67
C GLY A 334 1.27 -0.16 29.81
N ASP A 335 1.99 -0.28 30.93
CA ASP A 335 2.92 -1.39 31.24
C ASP A 335 2.22 -2.68 31.72
N ARG A 336 0.96 -2.88 31.32
CA ARG A 336 0.21 -4.09 31.70
C ARG A 336 0.71 -5.29 30.90
N SER A 337 0.63 -6.48 31.51
CA SER A 337 0.94 -7.75 30.83
C SER A 337 0.03 -8.05 29.63
N THR A 338 -1.08 -7.33 29.50
CA THR A 338 -2.00 -7.38 28.36
C THR A 338 -1.55 -6.54 27.17
N ASN A 339 -0.67 -5.56 27.34
CA ASN A 339 -0.14 -4.73 26.26
C ASN A 339 1.09 -5.38 25.63
N ARG A 340 0.86 -6.36 24.77
CA ARG A 340 1.90 -7.19 24.16
C ARG A 340 1.98 -6.96 22.66
N LEU A 341 3.17 -6.61 22.17
CA LEU A 341 3.44 -6.45 20.73
C LEU A 341 3.37 -7.76 19.96
N ASP A 342 3.60 -8.89 20.64
CA ASP A 342 3.49 -10.23 20.05
C ASP A 342 2.06 -10.76 19.97
N LYS A 343 1.11 -10.13 20.66
CA LYS A 343 -0.30 -10.52 20.67
C LYS A 343 -1.24 -9.37 20.31
N PRO A 344 -1.09 -8.75 19.12
CA PRO A 344 -1.96 -7.68 18.68
C PRO A 344 -3.42 -8.13 18.54
N GLU A 345 -3.67 -9.42 18.31
CA GLU A 345 -5.01 -9.99 18.25
C GLU A 345 -5.84 -9.69 19.50
N TRP A 346 -5.22 -9.54 20.68
CA TRP A 346 -5.93 -9.24 21.92
C TRP A 346 -6.64 -7.89 21.87
N PHE A 347 -5.94 -6.83 21.47
CA PHE A 347 -6.53 -5.49 21.43
C PHE A 347 -7.44 -5.31 20.20
N LEU A 348 -7.11 -5.98 19.09
CA LEU A 348 -7.91 -5.96 17.86
C LEU A 348 -9.26 -6.66 18.07
N SER A 349 -9.27 -7.89 18.57
CA SER A 349 -10.50 -8.63 18.86
C SER A 349 -11.34 -7.92 19.93
N HIS A 350 -10.71 -7.36 20.96
CA HIS A 350 -11.43 -6.56 21.95
C HIS A 350 -12.11 -5.34 21.32
N MET A 351 -11.42 -4.60 20.43
CA MET A 351 -12.03 -3.46 19.76
C MET A 351 -13.17 -3.88 18.83
N LEU A 352 -13.01 -4.97 18.07
CA LEU A 352 -14.08 -5.49 17.20
C LEU A 352 -15.33 -5.87 18.01
N GLN A 353 -15.14 -6.52 19.16
CA GLN A 353 -16.23 -6.84 20.07
C GLN A 353 -16.88 -5.59 20.67
N LEU A 354 -16.10 -4.57 21.06
CA LEU A 354 -16.65 -3.28 21.52
C LEU A 354 -17.51 -2.61 20.44
N ILE A 355 -17.06 -2.64 19.18
CA ILE A 355 -17.82 -2.12 18.05
C ILE A 355 -19.14 -2.89 17.90
N GLN A 356 -19.12 -4.23 17.87
CA GLN A 356 -20.33 -5.05 17.76
C GLN A 356 -21.29 -4.86 18.94
N MET A 357 -20.74 -4.74 20.16
CA MET A 357 -21.50 -4.55 21.38
C MET A 357 -22.21 -3.19 21.40
N ASN A 358 -21.54 -2.12 20.96
CA ASN A 358 -22.11 -0.78 20.95
C ASN A 358 -22.92 -0.47 19.68
N ALA A 359 -22.89 -1.31 18.65
CA ALA A 359 -23.64 -1.15 17.40
C ALA A 359 -25.11 -0.72 17.56
N PRO A 360 -25.90 -1.33 18.47
CA PRO A 360 -27.32 -0.97 18.62
C PRO A 360 -27.54 0.49 19.03
N LEU A 361 -26.60 1.10 19.76
CA LEU A 361 -26.67 2.51 20.19
C LEU A 361 -26.62 3.47 19.01
N PHE A 362 -25.96 3.06 17.93
CA PHE A 362 -25.66 3.84 16.73
C PHE A 362 -26.46 3.38 15.51
N SER A 363 -27.58 2.67 15.71
CA SER A 363 -28.46 2.26 14.62
C SER A 363 -28.92 3.49 13.82
N PRO A 364 -28.77 3.49 12.48
CA PRO A 364 -29.06 4.66 11.67
C PRO A 364 -30.56 4.97 11.69
N ALA A 365 -30.87 6.25 11.54
CA ALA A 365 -32.24 6.75 11.53
C ALA A 365 -32.53 7.34 10.14
N PRO A 366 -33.04 6.54 9.19
CA PRO A 366 -32.98 6.85 7.76
C PRO A 366 -33.88 8.01 7.31
N ASP A 367 -34.90 8.36 8.09
CA ASP A 367 -35.79 9.48 7.84
C ASP A 367 -36.25 10.11 9.16
N PRO A 368 -36.84 11.32 9.17
CA PRO A 368 -37.25 12.01 10.40
C PRO A 368 -38.29 11.28 11.26
N TRP A 369 -38.94 10.23 10.74
CA TRP A 369 -40.08 9.57 11.40
C TRP A 369 -39.74 8.17 11.91
N THR A 370 -38.71 7.54 11.35
CA THR A 370 -38.22 6.22 11.73
C THR A 370 -37.32 6.36 12.94
N GLN A 371 -37.60 5.60 13.98
CA GLN A 371 -36.77 5.57 15.19
C GLN A 371 -35.41 4.96 14.89
N GLY A 372 -34.34 5.66 15.28
CA GLY A 372 -32.99 5.15 15.24
C GLY A 372 -32.54 4.57 16.57
N GLY A 373 -31.22 4.38 16.71
CA GLY A 373 -30.61 4.10 18.00
C GLY A 373 -30.64 5.31 18.95
N PRO A 374 -30.38 5.12 20.26
CA PRO A 374 -30.30 6.18 21.26
C PRO A 374 -29.46 7.39 20.85
N VAL A 375 -28.31 7.19 20.19
CA VAL A 375 -27.45 8.29 19.74
C VAL A 375 -28.17 9.14 18.70
N ALA A 376 -28.83 8.52 17.71
CA ALA A 376 -29.62 9.23 16.71
C ALA A 376 -30.77 10.02 17.36
N GLU A 377 -31.50 9.40 18.30
CA GLU A 377 -32.61 10.06 18.99
C GLU A 377 -32.17 11.22 19.89
N LEU A 378 -31.05 11.09 20.60
CA LEU A 378 -30.48 12.17 21.41
C LEU A 378 -30.02 13.34 20.52
N THR A 379 -29.41 13.06 19.37
CA THR A 379 -28.99 14.10 18.42
C THR A 379 -30.14 14.79 17.69
N ARG A 380 -31.29 14.13 17.56
CA ARG A 380 -32.52 14.72 16.99
C ARG A 380 -33.17 15.72 17.92
N PHE A 381 -32.99 15.56 19.23
CA PHE A 381 -33.48 16.52 20.21
C PHE A 381 -32.66 17.82 20.12
N ARG A 382 -33.35 18.94 19.91
CA ARG A 382 -32.75 20.27 19.68
C ARG A 382 -33.45 21.28 20.58
N ARG A 383 -32.70 22.21 21.18
CA ARG A 383 -33.30 23.23 22.05
C ARG A 383 -34.14 24.20 21.22
N PRO A 384 -35.35 24.60 21.68
CA PRO A 384 -36.11 25.65 21.00
C PRO A 384 -35.28 26.94 21.03
N SER A 385 -34.92 27.48 19.86
CA SER A 385 -34.21 28.77 19.80
C SER A 385 -35.14 29.88 19.28
N PRO A 386 -35.04 31.10 19.84
CA PRO A 386 -35.97 32.18 19.55
C PRO A 386 -35.87 32.76 18.12
N HIS A 387 -34.80 32.46 17.36
CA HIS A 387 -34.46 33.14 16.10
C HIS A 387 -34.55 32.26 14.84
N THR A 388 -35.06 31.01 14.89
CA THR A 388 -35.12 30.13 13.70
C THR A 388 -36.47 29.43 13.47
N GLN A 389 -36.80 29.27 12.19
CA GLN A 389 -38.04 28.72 11.62
C GLN A 389 -38.34 27.25 11.98
N THR A 390 -39.56 26.84 11.63
CA THR A 390 -40.26 25.55 11.83
C THR A 390 -39.39 24.28 11.99
N VAL A 391 -39.87 23.31 12.78
CA VAL A 391 -39.24 22.00 13.09
C VAL A 391 -38.60 21.28 11.89
N ARG A 392 -39.14 21.42 10.67
CA ARG A 392 -38.58 20.83 9.44
C ARG A 392 -37.21 21.40 9.02
N ALA A 393 -36.89 22.64 9.40
CA ALA A 393 -35.63 23.31 9.04
C ALA A 393 -34.44 22.89 9.93
N ARG A 394 -34.67 22.12 11.00
CA ARG A 394 -33.64 21.72 11.97
C ARG A 394 -33.25 20.24 11.93
N HIS A 395 -33.87 19.44 11.05
CA HIS A 395 -33.51 18.04 10.90
C HIS A 395 -32.13 17.93 10.24
N ILE A 396 -31.22 17.21 10.90
CA ILE A 396 -29.89 16.87 10.38
C ILE A 396 -29.88 15.35 10.20
N ASP A 397 -29.71 14.90 8.96
CA ASP A 397 -29.51 13.49 8.67
C ASP A 397 -28.12 13.08 9.19
N LEU A 398 -28.03 12.03 10.02
CA LEU A 398 -26.77 11.64 10.67
C LEU A 398 -26.34 10.23 10.26
N ASP A 399 -25.06 10.08 9.92
CA ASP A 399 -24.40 8.78 9.78
C ASP A 399 -23.88 8.30 11.15
N THR A 400 -24.79 7.76 11.97
CA THR A 400 -24.42 7.25 13.30
C THR A 400 -23.46 6.06 13.26
N PRO A 401 -23.53 5.11 12.31
CA PRO A 401 -22.50 4.08 12.16
C PRO A 401 -21.09 4.65 11.92
N ALA A 402 -20.94 5.72 11.13
CA ALA A 402 -19.65 6.37 10.92
C ALA A 402 -19.07 6.94 12.22
N GLU A 403 -19.89 7.52 13.10
CA GLU A 403 -19.43 8.00 14.41
C GLU A 403 -18.91 6.87 15.31
N LEU A 404 -19.62 5.73 15.35
CA LEU A 404 -19.15 4.56 16.11
C LEU A 404 -17.79 4.08 15.59
N LEU A 405 -17.67 3.95 14.26
CA LEU A 405 -16.42 3.49 13.66
C LEU A 405 -15.29 4.48 13.88
N HIS A 406 -15.54 5.79 13.73
CA HIS A 406 -14.51 6.79 13.99
C HIS A 406 -14.06 6.77 15.45
N THR A 407 -15.00 6.79 16.41
CA THR A 407 -14.67 6.79 17.84
C THR A 407 -13.88 5.57 18.29
N MET A 408 -14.05 4.41 17.65
CA MET A 408 -13.31 3.19 17.96
C MET A 408 -12.00 3.06 17.17
N LEU A 409 -12.02 3.33 15.87
CA LEU A 409 -10.86 3.13 14.99
C LEU A 409 -9.80 4.23 15.15
N TYR A 410 -10.20 5.47 15.47
CA TYR A 410 -9.23 6.55 15.63
C TYR A 410 -8.24 6.28 16.78
N PRO A 411 -8.69 5.97 18.02
CA PRO A 411 -7.78 5.57 19.10
C PRO A 411 -6.98 4.31 18.79
N LEU A 412 -7.61 3.30 18.16
CA LEU A 412 -6.95 2.06 17.76
C LEU A 412 -5.78 2.33 16.79
N ARG A 413 -6.01 3.17 15.77
CA ARG A 413 -4.97 3.60 14.83
C ARG A 413 -3.84 4.33 15.53
N LYS A 414 -4.12 5.26 16.45
CA LYS A 414 -3.09 5.96 17.22
C LYS A 414 -2.26 4.99 18.08
N LYS A 415 -2.87 3.95 18.64
CA LYS A 415 -2.13 2.88 19.34
C LYS A 415 -1.21 2.11 18.38
N ILE A 416 -1.68 1.78 17.18
CA ILE A 416 -0.87 1.13 16.16
C ILE A 416 0.31 2.01 15.78
N ASP A 417 0.09 3.29 15.48
CA ASP A 417 1.16 4.26 15.15
C ASP A 417 2.25 4.31 16.23
N ALA A 418 1.86 4.33 17.51
CA ALA A 418 2.79 4.29 18.62
C ALA A 418 3.57 2.96 18.71
N SER A 419 2.91 1.84 18.36
CA SER A 419 3.52 0.49 18.38
C SER A 419 4.47 0.27 17.21
N MET A 420 4.21 0.87 16.05
CA MET A 420 5.01 0.70 14.83
C MET A 420 6.47 1.12 15.00
N GLN A 421 6.74 2.13 15.84
CA GLN A 421 8.11 2.57 16.15
C GLN A 421 8.99 1.43 16.71
N LEU A 422 8.39 0.50 17.45
CA LEU A 422 9.08 -0.66 18.04
C LEU A 422 9.09 -1.84 17.07
N LEU A 423 7.98 -2.08 16.36
CA LEU A 423 7.80 -3.24 15.47
C LEU A 423 8.74 -3.23 14.28
N VAL A 424 9.07 -2.06 13.73
CA VAL A 424 9.95 -1.93 12.55
C VAL A 424 11.31 -2.62 12.76
N HIS A 425 11.82 -2.64 13.99
CA HIS A 425 13.11 -3.26 14.30
C HIS A 425 13.03 -4.80 14.46
N GLN A 426 11.84 -5.39 14.37
CA GLN A 426 11.57 -6.80 14.63
C GLN A 426 10.73 -7.42 13.49
N PRO A 427 11.37 -7.88 12.40
CA PRO A 427 10.68 -8.29 11.17
C PRO A 427 9.58 -9.34 11.34
N ALA A 428 9.81 -10.36 12.18
CA ALA A 428 8.83 -11.41 12.42
C ALA A 428 7.57 -10.89 13.15
N LEU A 429 7.77 -9.99 14.12
CA LEU A 429 6.66 -9.38 14.85
C LEU A 429 5.91 -8.36 13.99
N LEU A 430 6.64 -7.60 13.17
CA LEU A 430 6.05 -6.72 12.17
C LEU A 430 5.13 -7.49 11.20
N ALA A 431 5.63 -8.58 10.62
CA ALA A 431 4.85 -9.42 9.70
C ALA A 431 3.60 -10.00 10.37
N HIS A 432 3.71 -10.50 11.61
CA HIS A 432 2.55 -10.96 12.39
C HIS A 432 1.53 -9.84 12.61
N ASN A 433 1.96 -8.65 13.02
CA ASN A 433 1.07 -7.52 13.25
C ASN A 433 0.34 -7.09 11.97
N ILE A 434 1.06 -6.99 10.84
CA ILE A 434 0.45 -6.65 9.54
C ILE A 434 -0.62 -7.68 9.15
N PHE A 435 -0.35 -8.98 9.33
CA PHE A 435 -1.33 -10.02 9.07
C PHE A 435 -2.58 -9.85 9.96
N GLN A 436 -2.38 -9.61 11.26
CA GLN A 436 -3.49 -9.39 12.19
C GLN A 436 -4.31 -8.13 11.84
N TYR A 437 -3.68 -7.07 11.32
CA TYR A 437 -4.39 -5.90 10.82
C TYR A 437 -5.21 -6.20 9.56
N LEU A 438 -4.67 -6.99 8.62
CA LEU A 438 -5.40 -7.44 7.43
C LEU A 438 -6.61 -8.30 7.79
N THR A 439 -6.46 -9.21 8.76
CA THR A 439 -7.57 -10.02 9.29
C THR A 439 -8.63 -9.13 9.93
N PHE A 440 -8.25 -8.23 10.84
CA PHE A 440 -9.18 -7.30 11.48
C PHE A 440 -9.94 -6.46 10.45
N ASP A 441 -9.27 -5.92 9.43
CA ASP A 441 -9.90 -5.11 8.39
C ASP A 441 -10.89 -5.92 7.54
N THR A 442 -10.64 -7.22 7.36
CA THR A 442 -11.53 -8.14 6.65
C THR A 442 -12.76 -8.41 7.52
N ASP A 443 -12.57 -8.80 8.78
CA ASP A 443 -13.65 -9.08 9.73
C ASP A 443 -14.55 -7.84 9.94
N LEU A 444 -13.93 -6.66 10.08
CA LEU A 444 -14.67 -5.41 10.25
C LEU A 444 -15.56 -5.11 9.03
N ARG A 445 -15.09 -5.39 7.82
CA ARG A 445 -15.88 -5.16 6.59
C ARG A 445 -16.99 -6.18 6.37
N GLU A 446 -16.84 -7.40 6.89
CA GLU A 446 -17.93 -8.38 6.89
C GLU A 446 -19.08 -7.92 7.79
N VAL A 447 -18.74 -7.36 8.96
CA VAL A 447 -19.70 -6.87 9.96
C VAL A 447 -20.28 -5.50 9.56
N TYR A 448 -19.43 -4.57 9.12
CA TYR A 448 -19.77 -3.21 8.69
C TYR A 448 -19.42 -3.03 7.22
N LYS A 449 -20.35 -3.48 6.36
CA LYS A 449 -20.17 -3.36 4.92
C LYS A 449 -20.04 -1.89 4.52
N PRO A 450 -19.15 -1.55 3.58
CA PRO A 450 -18.99 -0.17 3.09
C PRO A 450 -20.30 0.46 2.58
N THR A 451 -21.25 -0.36 2.12
CA THR A 451 -22.59 0.06 1.69
C THR A 451 -23.45 0.66 2.81
N VAL A 452 -23.11 0.41 4.08
CA VAL A 452 -23.80 0.94 5.25
C VAL A 452 -23.26 2.33 5.64
N LEU A 453 -22.09 2.72 5.11
CA LEU A 453 -21.36 3.95 5.45
C LEU A 453 -21.42 4.97 4.31
N VAL A 454 -21.42 6.25 4.68
CA VAL A 454 -21.87 7.36 3.80
C VAL A 454 -20.81 7.92 2.86
N ALA A 455 -19.55 7.52 3.01
CA ALA A 455 -18.48 7.96 2.12
C ALA A 455 -18.59 7.32 0.71
N ASP A 456 -19.75 7.36 0.05
CA ASP A 456 -20.03 6.79 -1.28
C ASP A 456 -19.57 5.33 -1.45
N GLY A 457 -19.69 4.52 -0.39
CA GLY A 457 -19.23 3.13 -0.40
C GLY A 457 -17.71 2.95 -0.23
N ARG A 458 -16.94 4.00 0.08
CA ARG A 458 -15.50 3.92 0.41
C ARG A 458 -15.22 3.25 1.76
N GLY A 459 -16.19 3.23 2.66
CA GLY A 459 -16.10 2.58 3.98
C GLY A 459 -15.19 3.31 4.98
N ALA A 460 -14.94 2.67 6.12
CA ALA A 460 -14.00 3.15 7.14
C ALA A 460 -12.53 2.94 6.74
N VAL A 461 -11.62 3.66 7.41
CA VAL A 461 -10.17 3.49 7.22
C VAL A 461 -9.79 2.04 7.51
N ARG A 462 -8.94 1.50 6.63
CA ARG A 462 -8.33 0.18 6.76
C ARG A 462 -7.01 0.35 7.50
N LEU A 463 -6.86 -0.32 8.64
CA LEU A 463 -5.68 -0.19 9.49
C LEU A 463 -4.42 -0.70 8.76
N ALA A 464 -4.56 -1.79 8.01
CA ALA A 464 -3.46 -2.32 7.20
C ALA A 464 -3.05 -1.34 6.11
N ASP A 465 -3.99 -0.73 5.38
CA ASP A 465 -3.65 0.24 4.34
C ASP A 465 -3.04 1.52 4.92
N HIS A 466 -3.45 1.95 6.12
CA HIS A 466 -2.80 3.06 6.84
C HIS A 466 -1.33 2.75 7.17
N VAL A 467 -1.05 1.57 7.72
CA VAL A 467 0.32 1.13 8.04
C VAL A 467 1.15 0.96 6.77
N LEU A 468 0.61 0.29 5.77
CA LEU A 468 1.31 -0.03 4.52
C LEU A 468 1.40 1.15 3.56
N GLY A 469 0.61 2.21 3.79
CA GLY A 469 0.73 3.49 3.11
C GLY A 469 1.97 4.28 3.55
N ASN A 470 2.57 3.93 4.69
CA ASN A 470 3.88 4.44 5.06
C ASN A 470 4.97 3.63 4.37
N ASP A 471 5.61 4.23 3.38
CA ASP A 471 6.63 3.56 2.56
C ASP A 471 7.78 2.99 3.40
N THR A 472 8.16 3.67 4.49
CA THR A 472 9.26 3.20 5.35
C THR A 472 8.92 1.88 6.02
N TRP A 473 7.71 1.77 6.58
CA TRP A 473 7.25 0.56 7.26
C TRP A 473 7.02 -0.58 6.27
N PHE A 474 6.46 -0.27 5.09
CA PHE A 474 6.28 -1.25 4.03
C PHE A 474 7.62 -1.80 3.53
N GLN A 475 8.63 -0.95 3.33
CA GLN A 475 9.97 -1.39 2.91
C GLN A 475 10.64 -2.29 3.94
N GLU A 476 10.57 -1.96 5.22
CA GLU A 476 11.16 -2.78 6.30
C GLU A 476 10.49 -4.16 6.40
N TRP A 477 9.16 -4.22 6.20
CA TRP A 477 8.47 -5.50 6.09
C TRP A 477 8.90 -6.30 4.86
N LEU A 478 8.95 -5.66 3.68
CA LEU A 478 9.33 -6.30 2.43
C LEU A 478 10.77 -6.83 2.46
N ASP A 479 11.71 -6.06 3.00
CA ASP A 479 13.10 -6.47 3.16
C ASP A 479 13.25 -7.58 4.22
N GLY A 480 12.52 -7.48 5.33
CA GLY A 480 12.45 -8.52 6.35
C GLY A 480 11.97 -9.86 5.76
N GLU A 481 10.92 -9.82 4.95
CA GLU A 481 10.37 -10.98 4.24
C GLU A 481 11.35 -11.55 3.21
N ARG A 482 11.95 -10.69 2.38
CA ARG A 482 12.97 -11.08 1.40
C ARG A 482 14.13 -11.82 2.07
N VAL A 483 14.68 -11.27 3.14
CA VAL A 483 15.81 -11.86 3.87
C VAL A 483 15.40 -13.17 4.55
N PHE A 484 14.21 -13.22 5.16
CA PHE A 484 13.70 -14.43 5.80
C PHE A 484 13.56 -15.58 4.80
N VAL A 485 12.92 -15.32 3.66
CA VAL A 485 12.68 -16.35 2.64
C VAL A 485 13.96 -16.76 1.93
N GLN A 486 14.85 -15.80 1.63
CA GLN A 486 16.13 -16.10 1.02
C GLN A 486 16.98 -17.01 1.91
N ARG A 487 17.08 -16.72 3.21
CA ARG A 487 17.81 -17.58 4.17
C ARG A 487 17.19 -18.98 4.26
N ARG A 488 15.87 -19.08 4.27
CA ARG A 488 15.16 -20.37 4.27
C ARG A 488 15.45 -21.18 3.01
N PHE A 489 15.50 -20.52 1.86
CA PHE A 489 15.83 -21.17 0.59
C PHE A 489 17.31 -21.58 0.50
N GLU A 490 18.24 -20.76 0.99
CA GLU A 490 19.66 -21.10 1.07
C GLU A 490 19.90 -22.30 2.00
N ALA A 491 19.29 -22.31 3.18
CA ALA A 491 19.36 -23.45 4.09
C ALA A 491 18.81 -24.75 3.47
N LEU A 492 17.73 -24.65 2.68
CA LEU A 492 17.17 -25.78 1.93
C LEU A 492 18.15 -26.33 0.89
N LEU A 493 18.93 -25.47 0.22
CA LEU A 493 19.89 -25.92 -0.80
C LEU A 493 21.05 -26.71 -0.19
N ASP A 494 21.40 -26.41 1.05
CA ASP A 494 22.48 -27.04 1.81
C ASP A 494 22.03 -28.31 2.58
N GLU A 495 20.71 -28.55 2.66
CA GLU A 495 20.13 -29.68 3.38
C GLU A 495 20.52 -31.04 2.73
N PRO A 496 20.93 -32.05 3.52
CA PRO A 496 21.20 -33.38 2.98
C PRO A 496 19.93 -33.97 2.37
N GLY A 497 19.99 -34.38 1.11
CA GLY A 497 18.82 -34.92 0.40
C GLY A 497 17.94 -33.88 -0.29
N ALA A 498 18.29 -32.59 -0.30
CA ALA A 498 17.59 -31.57 -1.08
C ALA A 498 17.43 -31.95 -2.58
N TRP A 499 18.43 -32.63 -3.13
CA TRP A 499 18.48 -33.10 -4.52
C TRP A 499 18.05 -34.56 -4.70
N SER A 500 17.39 -35.15 -3.69
CA SER A 500 16.76 -36.46 -3.82
C SER A 500 15.48 -36.36 -4.64
N LEU A 501 15.18 -37.42 -5.40
CA LEU A 501 13.95 -37.50 -6.18
C LEU A 501 12.82 -37.99 -5.28
N VAL A 502 11.71 -37.25 -5.29
CA VAL A 502 10.53 -37.49 -4.47
C VAL A 502 9.29 -37.28 -5.35
N GLN A 503 8.17 -37.91 -5.01
CA GLN A 503 6.87 -37.57 -5.62
C GLN A 503 6.32 -36.32 -4.95
N ALA A 504 5.75 -35.39 -5.72
CA ALA A 504 5.26 -34.12 -5.17
C ALA A 504 4.25 -34.31 -4.02
N ASP A 505 3.38 -35.32 -4.15
CA ASP A 505 2.30 -35.61 -3.20
C ASP A 505 2.80 -36.17 -1.87
N THR A 506 3.99 -36.81 -1.84
CA THR A 506 4.58 -37.40 -0.62
C THR A 506 5.46 -36.41 0.14
N LEU A 507 5.48 -35.13 -0.25
CA LEU A 507 6.21 -34.07 0.44
C LEU A 507 5.53 -33.62 1.76
N THR A 508 4.41 -34.25 2.14
CA THR A 508 3.62 -33.90 3.32
C THR A 508 4.02 -34.61 4.61
N ASP A 509 4.86 -35.64 4.56
CA ASP A 509 5.17 -36.45 5.75
C ASP A 509 6.64 -36.27 6.18
N GLU A 510 6.83 -35.81 7.42
CA GLU A 510 8.13 -35.58 8.08
C GLU A 510 8.90 -36.88 8.42
N ASP A 511 8.57 -38.02 7.83
CA ASP A 511 9.23 -39.28 8.13
C ASP A 511 10.35 -39.60 7.12
N GLU A 512 11.58 -39.53 7.61
CA GLU A 512 12.75 -40.19 7.04
C GLU A 512 12.51 -41.71 6.96
N GLN A 513 11.90 -42.19 5.88
CA GLN A 513 11.90 -43.62 5.55
C GLN A 513 12.68 -43.90 4.26
N ASP A 514 13.86 -44.45 4.50
CA ASP A 514 14.64 -45.37 3.67
C ASP A 514 14.60 -45.17 2.13
N VAL A 515 15.71 -44.64 1.63
CA VAL A 515 16.04 -44.40 0.21
C VAL A 515 15.99 -45.71 -0.63
N GLY A 516 15.90 -46.88 0.00
CA GLY A 516 15.75 -48.18 -0.67
C GLY A 516 14.32 -48.57 -1.09
N SER A 517 13.26 -48.09 -0.39
CA SER A 517 11.89 -48.62 -0.54
C SER A 517 10.93 -47.70 -1.33
N ALA A 518 11.21 -46.40 -1.42
CA ALA A 518 10.38 -45.43 -2.17
C ALA A 518 10.35 -45.63 -3.70
N MET A 519 11.24 -46.47 -4.24
CA MET A 519 11.32 -46.73 -5.68
C MET A 519 10.33 -47.81 -6.18
N GLU A 520 9.68 -48.54 -5.26
CA GLU A 520 8.71 -49.60 -5.56
C GLU A 520 7.26 -49.11 -5.42
N SER A 521 7.00 -48.09 -4.59
CA SER A 521 5.71 -47.40 -4.47
C SER A 521 5.48 -46.32 -5.55
N THR A 522 6.50 -45.96 -6.35
CA THR A 522 6.45 -44.96 -7.43
C THR A 522 5.53 -45.32 -8.61
N ALA A 523 4.82 -46.45 -8.53
CA ALA A 523 3.88 -46.95 -9.53
C ALA A 523 2.40 -46.76 -9.15
N LEU A 524 2.11 -46.09 -8.02
CA LEU A 524 0.77 -45.98 -7.43
C LEU A 524 0.12 -44.59 -7.49
N SER A 525 0.87 -43.50 -7.69
CA SER A 525 0.33 -42.14 -7.80
C SER A 525 0.70 -41.46 -9.12
N ASP A 526 -0.23 -40.73 -9.72
CA ASP A 526 -0.05 -39.87 -10.91
C ASP A 526 0.73 -38.56 -10.59
N ALA A 527 1.29 -38.48 -9.38
CA ALA A 527 2.10 -37.37 -8.89
C ALA A 527 3.29 -37.05 -9.79
N PRO A 528 3.57 -35.77 -10.10
CA PRO A 528 4.81 -35.41 -10.78
C PRO A 528 6.02 -35.74 -9.90
N THR A 529 7.06 -36.30 -10.52
CA THR A 529 8.33 -36.62 -9.85
C THR A 529 9.28 -35.43 -9.96
N THR A 530 9.86 -35.02 -8.84
CA THR A 530 10.72 -33.83 -8.76
C THR A 530 11.77 -33.97 -7.65
N THR A 531 12.62 -32.97 -7.50
CA THR A 531 13.54 -32.89 -6.36
C THR A 531 12.86 -32.30 -5.13
N ARG A 532 13.22 -32.74 -3.92
CA ARG A 532 12.72 -32.16 -2.65
C ARG A 532 12.90 -30.63 -2.61
N CYS A 533 14.03 -30.13 -3.13
CA CYS A 533 14.32 -28.71 -3.25
C CYS A 533 13.29 -27.98 -4.13
N ALA A 534 13.01 -28.48 -5.33
CA ALA A 534 12.05 -27.84 -6.24
C ALA A 534 10.61 -27.85 -5.68
N GLY A 535 10.17 -28.97 -5.10
CA GLY A 535 8.87 -29.05 -4.42
C GLY A 535 8.75 -28.09 -3.24
N THR A 536 9.81 -27.99 -2.42
CA THR A 536 9.82 -27.08 -1.27
C THR A 536 9.94 -25.61 -1.68
N LEU A 537 10.65 -25.30 -2.78
CA LEU A 537 10.67 -23.95 -3.36
C LEU A 537 9.27 -23.48 -3.73
N MET A 538 8.48 -24.32 -4.41
CA MET A 538 7.09 -23.97 -4.75
C MET A 538 6.24 -23.79 -3.49
N ARG A 539 6.43 -24.60 -2.45
CA ARG A 539 5.74 -24.40 -1.16
C ARG A 539 6.11 -23.08 -0.48
N ILE A 540 7.39 -22.70 -0.54
CA ILE A 540 7.88 -21.42 0.00
C ILE A 540 7.24 -20.27 -0.78
N LEU A 541 7.24 -20.33 -2.11
CA LEU A 541 6.63 -19.32 -2.96
C LEU A 541 5.11 -19.19 -2.71
N LEU A 542 4.41 -20.29 -2.46
CA LEU A 542 2.99 -20.30 -2.07
C LEU A 542 2.78 -19.58 -0.73
N SER A 543 3.61 -19.90 0.28
CA SER A 543 3.57 -19.22 1.59
C SER A 543 3.86 -17.72 1.48
N VAL A 544 4.65 -17.28 0.49
CA VAL A 544 4.84 -15.85 0.21
C VAL A 544 3.59 -15.26 -0.44
N THR A 545 2.98 -15.96 -1.41
CA THR A 545 1.73 -15.54 -2.05
C THR A 545 0.62 -15.32 -1.03
N GLU A 546 0.44 -16.24 -0.09
CA GLU A 546 -0.56 -16.13 0.98
C GLU A 546 -0.40 -14.86 1.82
N ARG A 547 0.83 -14.34 1.98
CA ARG A 547 1.11 -13.14 2.78
C ARG A 547 0.73 -11.84 2.08
N TYR A 548 0.97 -11.74 0.77
CA TYR A 548 0.70 -10.50 0.03
C TYR A 548 -0.62 -10.53 -0.76
N GLN A 549 -1.24 -11.69 -0.95
CA GLN A 549 -2.55 -11.82 -1.61
C GLN A 549 -3.65 -10.93 -0.98
N PRO A 550 -3.76 -10.78 0.36
CA PRO A 550 -4.79 -9.94 0.98
C PRO A 550 -4.59 -8.44 0.77
N LEU A 551 -3.38 -8.00 0.39
CA LEU A 551 -3.08 -6.58 0.15
C LEU A 551 -4.00 -5.99 -0.91
N HIS A 552 -4.37 -4.72 -0.80
CA HIS A 552 -5.32 -4.11 -1.75
C HIS A 552 -4.63 -3.36 -2.90
N LEU A 553 -3.47 -2.76 -2.66
CA LEU A 553 -2.75 -2.01 -3.68
C LEU A 553 -1.96 -2.94 -4.59
N LEU A 554 -2.21 -2.83 -5.91
CA LEU A 554 -1.49 -3.58 -6.94
C LEU A 554 0.04 -3.37 -6.83
N GLY A 555 0.48 -2.13 -6.61
CA GLY A 555 1.90 -1.81 -6.47
C GLY A 555 2.60 -2.59 -5.35
N GLN A 556 1.91 -2.77 -4.21
CA GLN A 556 2.45 -3.55 -3.10
C GLN A 556 2.51 -5.04 -3.42
N ARG A 557 1.47 -5.60 -4.06
CA ARG A 557 1.49 -6.99 -4.52
C ARG A 557 2.62 -7.26 -5.52
N CYS A 558 2.79 -6.37 -6.51
CA CYS A 558 3.87 -6.46 -7.49
C CYS A 558 5.25 -6.34 -6.83
N ALA A 559 5.41 -5.53 -5.78
CA ALA A 559 6.68 -5.41 -5.06
C ALA A 559 7.11 -6.76 -4.45
N PHE A 560 6.19 -7.56 -3.91
CA PHE A 560 6.50 -8.92 -3.42
C PHE A 560 6.95 -9.86 -4.55
N VAL A 561 6.24 -9.83 -5.68
CA VAL A 561 6.63 -10.62 -6.86
C VAL A 561 8.05 -10.25 -7.29
N ILE A 562 8.32 -8.95 -7.45
CA ILE A 562 9.60 -8.43 -7.96
C ILE A 562 10.75 -8.66 -6.99
N HIS A 563 10.57 -8.33 -5.70
CA HIS A 563 11.66 -8.29 -4.73
C HIS A 563 11.82 -9.58 -3.92
N VAL A 564 10.78 -10.41 -3.80
CA VAL A 564 10.84 -11.65 -3.01
C VAL A 564 10.80 -12.89 -3.90
N GLN A 565 9.80 -13.05 -4.77
CA GLN A 565 9.60 -14.30 -5.52
C GLN A 565 10.55 -14.46 -6.72
N ARG A 566 10.72 -13.42 -7.56
CA ARG A 566 11.61 -13.47 -8.73
C ARG A 566 13.07 -13.80 -8.38
N PRO A 567 13.68 -13.24 -7.31
CA PRO A 567 15.05 -13.60 -6.93
C PRO A 567 15.22 -15.07 -6.55
N LEU A 568 14.21 -15.70 -5.93
CA LEU A 568 14.27 -17.12 -5.57
C LEU A 568 14.26 -18.00 -6.83
N LEU A 569 13.34 -17.71 -7.77
CA LEU A 569 13.29 -18.39 -9.06
C LEU A 569 14.58 -18.20 -9.86
N SER A 570 15.10 -16.96 -9.92
CA SER A 570 16.36 -16.65 -10.60
C SER A 570 17.56 -17.37 -9.97
N SER A 571 17.61 -17.46 -8.64
CA SER A 571 18.66 -18.18 -7.91
C SER A 571 18.61 -19.67 -8.22
N PHE A 572 17.42 -20.27 -8.19
CA PHE A 572 17.23 -21.67 -8.53
C PHE A 572 17.56 -21.97 -10.01
N HIS A 573 17.09 -21.14 -10.94
CA HIS A 573 17.43 -21.22 -12.37
C HIS A 573 18.94 -21.17 -12.59
N THR A 574 19.62 -20.18 -12.01
CA THR A 574 21.08 -20.03 -12.10
C THR A 574 21.81 -21.25 -11.53
N ARG A 575 21.30 -21.84 -10.45
CA ARG A 575 21.87 -23.04 -9.85
C ARG A 575 21.74 -24.25 -10.78
N LEU A 576 20.58 -24.45 -11.40
CA LEU A 576 20.35 -25.52 -12.38
C LEU A 576 21.22 -25.34 -13.63
N ALA A 577 21.30 -24.12 -14.17
CA ALA A 577 22.14 -23.81 -15.32
C ALA A 577 23.62 -24.11 -15.04
N ARG A 578 24.16 -23.63 -13.90
CA ARG A 578 25.55 -23.92 -13.49
C ARG A 578 25.81 -25.41 -13.28
N HIS A 579 24.83 -26.15 -12.78
CA HIS A 579 24.95 -27.59 -12.63
C HIS A 579 25.06 -28.31 -13.99
N LEU A 580 24.28 -27.88 -14.99
CA LEU A 580 24.39 -28.38 -16.37
C LEU A 580 25.71 -27.97 -17.02
N ASP A 581 26.12 -26.70 -16.90
CA ASP A 581 27.40 -26.21 -17.45
C ASP A 581 28.60 -26.99 -16.89
N ALA A 582 28.57 -27.34 -15.59
CA ALA A 582 29.61 -28.15 -14.96
C ALA A 582 29.68 -29.56 -15.57
N ILE A 583 28.53 -30.17 -15.86
CA ILE A 583 28.45 -31.51 -16.49
C ILE A 583 28.96 -31.43 -17.94
N GLU A 584 28.56 -30.42 -18.70
CA GLU A 584 29.01 -30.24 -20.09
C GLU A 584 30.51 -29.98 -20.17
N ASN A 585 31.06 -29.14 -19.30
CA ASN A 585 32.51 -28.86 -19.26
C ASN A 585 33.32 -30.12 -18.94
N MET A 586 32.84 -30.94 -18.01
CA MET A 586 33.48 -32.22 -17.66
C MET A 586 33.40 -33.22 -18.82
N ASN A 587 32.28 -33.26 -19.55
CA ASN A 587 32.12 -34.10 -20.75
C ASN A 587 32.98 -33.61 -21.94
N GLY A 588 33.07 -32.29 -22.15
CA GLY A 588 33.80 -31.66 -23.25
C GLY A 588 35.33 -31.69 -23.10
N SER A 589 35.85 -31.60 -21.87
CA SER A 589 37.28 -31.74 -21.59
C SER A 589 37.82 -33.10 -22.01
N PHE A 590 36.98 -34.14 -22.01
CA PHE A 590 37.38 -35.48 -22.45
C PHE A 590 37.36 -35.62 -23.98
N ALA A 591 36.35 -35.07 -24.66
CA ALA A 591 36.28 -35.11 -26.12
C ALA A 591 37.44 -34.37 -26.81
N ARG A 592 38.07 -33.42 -26.11
CA ARG A 592 39.23 -32.63 -26.59
C ARG A 592 40.59 -33.18 -26.13
N ALA A 593 40.63 -34.13 -25.19
CA ALA A 593 41.88 -34.77 -24.78
C ALA A 593 42.34 -35.72 -25.90
N ILE A 594 43.51 -35.43 -26.47
CA ILE A 594 44.12 -36.14 -27.59
C ILE A 594 44.20 -37.66 -27.26
N PRO A 595 43.73 -38.56 -28.16
CA PRO A 595 43.87 -40.00 -27.96
C PRO A 595 45.33 -40.44 -28.02
N GLY A 596 45.93 -40.73 -26.86
CA GLY A 596 47.26 -41.32 -26.76
C GLY A 596 48.13 -40.59 -25.72
N GLU A 597 48.70 -41.37 -24.80
CA GLU A 597 49.60 -40.97 -23.71
C GLU A 597 48.98 -40.37 -22.42
N ILE A 598 48.84 -41.28 -21.44
CA ILE A 598 48.95 -41.05 -19.98
C ILE A 598 47.81 -40.24 -19.32
N THR A 599 46.61 -40.83 -19.22
CA THR A 599 45.52 -40.32 -18.35
C THR A 599 44.99 -41.39 -17.38
N SER A 600 45.89 -42.19 -16.80
CA SER A 600 45.51 -43.44 -16.11
C SER A 600 45.46 -43.39 -14.58
N LEU A 601 45.84 -42.30 -13.88
CA LEU A 601 45.99 -42.42 -12.40
C LEU A 601 45.45 -41.31 -11.49
N ALA A 602 44.92 -40.18 -11.98
CA ALA A 602 44.50 -39.09 -11.07
C ALA A 602 43.05 -38.59 -11.20
N THR A 603 42.27 -39.01 -12.21
CA THR A 603 40.96 -38.39 -12.52
C THR A 603 39.78 -39.36 -12.60
N SER A 604 39.97 -40.66 -12.30
CA SER A 604 38.91 -41.67 -12.47
C SER A 604 37.67 -41.44 -11.59
N SER A 605 37.84 -41.01 -10.34
CA SER A 605 36.71 -40.86 -9.39
C SER A 605 35.78 -39.68 -9.70
N ALA A 606 36.31 -38.55 -10.18
CA ALA A 606 35.49 -37.41 -10.61
C ALA A 606 34.75 -37.70 -11.93
N ASN A 607 35.39 -38.48 -12.82
CA ASN A 607 34.83 -38.85 -14.12
C ASN A 607 33.68 -39.86 -14.00
N ASP A 608 33.76 -40.81 -13.05
CA ASP A 608 32.71 -41.80 -12.79
C ASP A 608 31.45 -41.19 -12.13
N ALA A 609 31.59 -40.00 -11.54
CA ALA A 609 30.46 -39.25 -10.97
C ALA A 609 29.60 -38.53 -12.03
N VAL A 610 30.12 -38.37 -13.25
CA VAL A 610 29.48 -37.63 -14.36
C VAL A 610 29.18 -38.54 -15.56
N ARG A 611 29.78 -39.73 -15.63
CA ARG A 611 29.50 -40.77 -16.63
C ARG A 611 28.52 -41.82 -16.11
N GLY A 612 27.99 -42.60 -17.04
CA GLY A 612 27.12 -43.73 -16.79
C GLY A 612 25.80 -43.35 -16.11
N THR A 613 25.35 -44.23 -15.22
CA THR A 613 24.08 -44.07 -14.50
C THR A 613 24.09 -42.85 -13.58
N ASN A 614 25.24 -42.49 -13.00
CA ASN A 614 25.37 -41.31 -12.14
C ASN A 614 25.19 -40.00 -12.92
N GLY A 615 25.75 -39.91 -14.12
CA GLY A 615 25.57 -38.78 -15.04
C GLY A 615 24.11 -38.59 -15.43
N ILE A 616 23.45 -39.68 -15.84
CA ILE A 616 22.01 -39.67 -16.15
C ILE A 616 21.21 -39.21 -14.93
N GLY A 617 21.48 -39.75 -13.74
CA GLY A 617 20.78 -39.37 -12.51
C GLY A 617 20.91 -37.87 -12.18
N ARG A 618 22.07 -37.25 -12.44
CA ARG A 618 22.29 -35.82 -12.23
C ARG A 618 21.54 -34.96 -13.25
N ILE A 619 21.64 -35.26 -14.54
CA ILE A 619 20.93 -34.50 -15.58
C ILE A 619 19.42 -34.69 -15.44
N ALA A 620 18.95 -35.91 -15.12
CA ALA A 620 17.55 -36.19 -14.88
C ALA A 620 16.98 -35.39 -13.69
N LYS A 621 17.76 -35.18 -12.62
CA LYS A 621 17.34 -34.30 -11.51
C LYS A 621 17.12 -32.85 -11.97
N ALA A 622 18.02 -32.32 -12.80
CA ALA A 622 17.88 -30.98 -13.37
C ALA A 622 16.63 -30.90 -14.27
N LEU A 623 16.45 -31.86 -15.18
CA LEU A 623 15.28 -31.99 -16.06
C LEU A 623 13.97 -32.02 -15.26
N LEU A 624 13.88 -32.92 -14.29
CA LEU A 624 12.67 -33.11 -13.48
C LEU A 624 12.35 -31.88 -12.65
N SER A 625 13.36 -31.25 -12.06
CA SER A 625 13.17 -30.02 -11.29
C SER A 625 12.69 -28.84 -12.15
N ALA A 626 13.28 -28.64 -13.33
CA ALA A 626 12.92 -27.54 -14.22
C ALA A 626 11.52 -27.75 -14.84
N ALA A 627 11.23 -28.96 -15.30
CA ALA A 627 9.92 -29.31 -15.84
C ALA A 627 8.81 -29.18 -14.78
N TYR A 628 9.09 -29.60 -13.54
CA TYR A 628 8.15 -29.45 -12.43
C TYR A 628 7.87 -27.98 -12.11
N VAL A 629 8.90 -27.15 -11.95
CA VAL A 629 8.72 -25.70 -11.68
C VAL A 629 7.96 -25.03 -12.82
N LYS A 630 8.29 -25.35 -14.08
CA LYS A 630 7.55 -24.84 -15.24
C LYS A 630 6.05 -25.20 -15.16
N GLN A 631 5.72 -26.47 -14.97
CA GLN A 631 4.33 -26.93 -14.87
C GLN A 631 3.59 -26.23 -13.70
N GLN A 632 4.23 -26.09 -12.54
CA GLN A 632 3.62 -25.42 -11.39
C GLN A 632 3.41 -23.92 -11.63
N LEU A 633 4.32 -23.25 -12.36
CA LEU A 633 4.14 -21.86 -12.75
C LEU A 633 3.01 -21.69 -13.78
N GLU A 634 2.85 -22.64 -14.71
CA GLU A 634 1.72 -22.68 -15.65
C GLU A 634 0.39 -22.78 -14.87
N GLU A 635 0.26 -23.79 -14.00
CA GLU A 635 -0.93 -23.97 -13.14
C GLU A 635 -1.20 -22.76 -12.23
N TRP A 636 -0.15 -22.14 -11.67
CA TRP A 636 -0.29 -20.92 -10.86
C TRP A 636 -0.74 -19.71 -11.67
N SER A 637 -0.25 -19.56 -12.89
CA SER A 637 -0.64 -18.45 -13.77
C SER A 637 -2.14 -18.49 -14.12
N GLU A 638 -2.75 -19.68 -14.12
CA GLU A 638 -4.17 -19.90 -14.38
C GLU A 638 -5.07 -19.66 -13.15
N THR A 639 -4.50 -19.41 -11.96
CA THR A 639 -5.30 -19.11 -10.77
C THR A 639 -6.00 -17.76 -10.88
N SER A 640 -7.20 -17.64 -10.29
CA SER A 640 -8.00 -16.41 -10.33
C SER A 640 -7.26 -15.18 -9.83
N PHE A 641 -6.36 -15.36 -8.85
CA PHE A 641 -5.54 -14.28 -8.31
C PHE A 641 -4.52 -13.75 -9.34
N PHE A 642 -3.73 -14.62 -9.96
CA PHE A 642 -2.71 -14.18 -10.93
C PHE A 642 -3.31 -13.75 -12.27
N LEU A 643 -4.44 -14.34 -12.68
CA LEU A 643 -5.23 -13.84 -13.82
C LEU A 643 -5.77 -12.43 -13.56
N GLY A 644 -6.35 -12.19 -12.37
CA GLY A 644 -6.80 -10.86 -11.96
C GLY A 644 -5.65 -9.86 -11.90
N MET A 645 -4.52 -10.24 -11.30
CA MET A 645 -3.31 -9.41 -11.28
C MET A 645 -2.79 -9.09 -12.70
N GLY A 646 -2.81 -10.07 -13.60
CA GLY A 646 -2.42 -9.86 -14.99
C GLY A 646 -3.32 -8.85 -15.70
N GLN A 647 -4.64 -8.92 -15.48
CA GLN A 647 -5.60 -7.93 -15.99
C GLN A 647 -5.37 -6.54 -15.38
N ASP A 648 -5.14 -6.46 -14.08
CA ASP A 648 -4.85 -5.21 -13.38
C ASP A 648 -3.57 -4.56 -13.95
N ILE A 649 -2.52 -5.35 -14.20
CA ILE A 649 -1.27 -4.86 -14.81
C ILE A 649 -1.50 -4.42 -16.26
N ALA A 650 -2.30 -5.18 -17.03
CA ALA A 650 -2.63 -4.84 -18.42
C ALA A 650 -3.42 -3.52 -18.54
N SER A 651 -4.18 -3.16 -17.50
CA SER A 651 -4.95 -1.92 -17.43
C SER A 651 -4.08 -0.68 -17.17
N LEU A 652 -2.83 -0.85 -16.73
CA LEU A 652 -1.91 0.26 -16.49
C LEU A 652 -1.45 0.89 -17.81
N ASP A 653 -1.07 2.17 -17.74
CA ASP A 653 -0.43 2.84 -18.88
C ASP A 653 0.87 2.11 -19.25
N LYS A 654 1.05 1.78 -20.53
CA LYS A 654 2.26 1.14 -21.08
C LYS A 654 3.53 1.95 -20.77
N SER A 655 3.40 3.26 -20.52
CA SER A 655 4.51 4.13 -20.12
C SER A 655 4.96 3.97 -18.66
N SER A 656 4.10 3.40 -17.80
CA SER A 656 4.36 3.24 -16.37
C SER A 656 5.57 2.33 -16.12
N PRO A 657 6.48 2.67 -15.19
CA PRO A 657 7.63 1.84 -14.89
C PRO A 657 7.24 0.48 -14.32
N LEU A 658 6.10 0.40 -13.61
CA LEU A 658 5.59 -0.86 -13.08
C LEU A 658 5.16 -1.81 -14.20
N TYR A 659 4.48 -1.29 -15.23
CA TYR A 659 4.11 -2.08 -16.42
C TYR A 659 5.35 -2.66 -17.09
N LYS A 660 6.37 -1.82 -17.35
CA LYS A 660 7.63 -2.22 -18.01
C LYS A 660 8.42 -3.26 -17.22
N ILE A 661 8.43 -3.17 -15.89
CA ILE A 661 9.14 -4.13 -15.04
C ILE A 661 8.39 -5.46 -14.94
N MET A 662 7.06 -5.42 -14.91
CA MET A 662 6.26 -6.64 -14.83
C MET A 662 6.25 -7.39 -16.15
N LEU A 663 6.10 -6.70 -17.28
CA LEU A 663 6.13 -7.26 -18.64
C LEU A 663 7.30 -6.66 -19.44
N PRO A 664 8.53 -7.18 -19.28
CA PRO A 664 9.61 -6.80 -20.15
C PRO A 664 9.30 -7.28 -21.58
N SER A 665 9.29 -6.35 -22.55
CA SER A 665 9.17 -6.72 -23.97
C SER A 665 10.36 -7.60 -24.36
N HIS A 666 10.10 -8.66 -25.13
CA HIS A 666 11.13 -9.58 -25.64
C HIS A 666 12.11 -8.93 -26.63
N ALA A 667 11.89 -7.68 -27.02
CA ALA A 667 12.82 -6.91 -27.83
C ALA A 667 13.86 -6.25 -26.90
N SER A 668 15.13 -6.56 -27.16
CA SER A 668 16.44 -6.04 -26.72
C SER A 668 16.62 -4.62 -26.14
N ASP A 669 15.60 -3.98 -25.59
CA ASP A 669 15.76 -2.83 -24.71
C ASP A 669 16.20 -3.33 -23.33
N GLU A 670 17.48 -3.69 -23.23
CA GLU A 670 18.24 -3.63 -21.98
C GLU A 670 18.34 -2.16 -21.52
N LEU A 671 17.21 -1.47 -21.38
CA LEU A 671 17.11 -0.37 -20.44
C LEU A 671 17.28 -1.01 -19.07
N ASP A 672 18.53 -0.97 -18.58
CA ASP A 672 19.01 -1.52 -17.32
C ASP A 672 17.84 -1.81 -16.38
N SER A 673 17.40 -3.07 -16.34
CA SER A 673 16.38 -3.51 -15.39
C SER A 673 16.80 -3.14 -13.97
N ALA A 674 18.11 -3.09 -13.71
CA ALA A 674 18.71 -2.52 -12.51
C ALA A 674 18.42 -1.01 -12.30
N SER A 675 18.49 -0.19 -13.35
CA SER A 675 18.12 1.23 -13.32
C SER A 675 16.62 1.43 -13.16
N LEU A 676 15.78 0.63 -13.80
CA LEU A 676 14.32 0.66 -13.61
C LEU A 676 13.92 0.15 -12.23
N ILE A 677 14.53 -0.91 -11.72
CA ILE A 677 14.35 -1.40 -10.35
C ILE A 677 14.83 -0.34 -9.36
N SER A 678 15.91 0.39 -9.66
CA SER A 678 16.34 1.53 -8.85
C SER A 678 15.32 2.67 -8.92
N ALA A 679 14.75 2.98 -10.08
CA ALA A 679 13.74 4.01 -10.25
C ALA A 679 12.42 3.64 -9.55
N LEU A 680 12.05 2.36 -9.54
CA LEU A 680 10.91 1.83 -8.80
C LEU A 680 11.22 1.83 -7.29
N LYS A 681 12.46 1.52 -6.87
CA LYS A 681 12.91 1.66 -5.47
C LYS A 681 12.89 3.13 -5.00
N TRP A 682 13.33 4.07 -5.84
CA TRP A 682 13.24 5.50 -5.59
C TRP A 682 11.79 6.03 -5.64
N GLY A 683 10.95 5.44 -6.49
CA GLY A 683 9.53 5.72 -6.59
C GLY A 683 8.76 5.23 -5.37
N ILE A 684 9.01 4.01 -4.91
CA ILE A 684 8.45 3.46 -3.68
C ILE A 684 8.97 4.22 -2.45
N GLN A 685 10.24 4.64 -2.41
CA GLN A 685 10.75 5.54 -1.36
C GLN A 685 10.08 6.92 -1.33
N ARG A 686 9.35 7.29 -2.38
CA ARG A 686 8.58 8.55 -2.49
C ARG A 686 7.06 8.32 -2.54
N GLY A 687 6.58 7.09 -2.31
CA GLY A 687 5.17 6.70 -2.39
C GLY A 687 4.88 5.63 -3.43
N ALA A 688 4.19 4.56 -3.05
CA ALA A 688 3.66 3.55 -3.99
C ALA A 688 2.78 4.15 -5.12
N SER A 689 2.12 5.28 -4.87
CA SER A 689 1.38 6.08 -5.87
C SER A 689 2.31 6.87 -6.81
N ALA A 690 3.44 7.36 -6.30
CA ALA A 690 4.45 8.06 -7.09
C ALA A 690 5.18 7.11 -8.05
N ALA A 691 5.43 5.86 -7.64
CA ALA A 691 6.04 4.85 -8.51
C ALA A 691 5.23 4.60 -9.80
N ALA A 692 3.90 4.71 -9.77
CA ALA A 692 3.05 4.56 -10.96
C ALA A 692 3.16 5.73 -11.94
N THR A 693 3.58 6.92 -11.49
CA THR A 693 3.54 8.20 -12.23
C THR A 693 4.92 8.72 -12.68
N LEU A 694 6.01 8.01 -12.38
CA LEU A 694 7.36 8.42 -12.79
C LEU A 694 7.59 8.23 -14.30
N ARG A 695 7.62 9.33 -15.06
CA ARG A 695 8.21 9.38 -16.40
C ARG A 695 9.75 9.29 -16.31
N PRO A 696 10.42 8.43 -17.08
CA PRO A 696 11.86 8.48 -17.20
C PRO A 696 12.28 9.77 -17.93
N LEU A 697 13.17 10.54 -17.32
CA LEU A 697 13.82 11.70 -17.93
C LEU A 697 14.93 11.24 -18.89
N SER A 698 14.57 10.60 -20.00
CA SER A 698 15.34 10.60 -21.25
C SER A 698 14.54 9.90 -22.34
N LEU A 699 13.90 10.67 -23.22
CA LEU A 699 13.38 10.17 -24.49
C LEU A 699 13.94 11.08 -25.58
N ARG A 700 15.03 10.60 -26.20
CA ARG A 700 15.35 10.94 -27.57
C ARG A 700 14.25 10.33 -28.43
N THR A 701 13.53 11.19 -29.13
CA THR A 701 12.49 10.84 -30.08
C THR A 701 13.12 10.16 -31.28
N GLU A 702 13.04 8.83 -31.36
CA GLU A 702 13.03 8.13 -32.63
C GLU A 702 11.66 7.50 -32.81
N GLN A 703 10.91 8.07 -33.74
CA GLN A 703 9.61 7.61 -34.17
C GLN A 703 9.80 6.44 -35.12
N ASP A 704 9.69 5.21 -34.63
CA ASP A 704 9.42 4.07 -35.49
C ASP A 704 7.99 3.58 -35.24
N SER A 705 7.14 3.90 -36.21
CA SER A 705 5.75 3.46 -36.29
C SER A 705 5.71 2.00 -36.74
N VAL A 706 5.58 1.07 -35.79
CA VAL A 706 5.18 -0.30 -36.09
C VAL A 706 3.66 -0.38 -35.97
N GLN A 707 3.00 -0.73 -37.08
CA GLN A 707 1.58 -1.04 -37.15
C GLN A 707 1.28 -2.30 -36.33
N GLU A 708 0.56 -2.14 -35.20
CA GLU A 708 0.05 -3.24 -34.38
C GLU A 708 -1.19 -3.86 -35.06
N THR A 709 -1.01 -4.98 -35.75
CA THR A 709 -2.10 -5.92 -36.08
C THR A 709 -1.73 -7.29 -35.53
N GLY A 710 -2.46 -7.77 -34.51
CA GLY A 710 -2.35 -9.12 -33.97
C GLY A 710 -2.66 -9.13 -32.48
N ASP A 711 -3.58 -10.00 -32.06
CA ASP A 711 -4.00 -10.20 -30.67
C ASP A 711 -2.86 -10.01 -29.67
N VAL A 712 -2.95 -8.95 -28.86
CA VAL A 712 -2.06 -8.76 -27.72
C VAL A 712 -2.49 -9.80 -26.68
N HIS A 713 -1.98 -11.02 -26.80
CA HIS A 713 -1.89 -11.91 -25.67
C HIS A 713 -1.08 -11.17 -24.61
N CYS A 714 -1.76 -10.66 -23.59
CA CYS A 714 -1.12 -10.03 -22.45
C CYS A 714 -0.17 -11.05 -21.85
N ALA A 715 1.14 -10.78 -21.92
CA ALA A 715 2.14 -11.66 -21.33
C ALA A 715 1.82 -11.85 -19.83
N GLY A 716 1.79 -13.10 -19.39
CA GLY A 716 1.54 -13.48 -18.01
C GLY A 716 2.70 -13.08 -17.10
N VAL A 717 2.40 -12.91 -15.80
CA VAL A 717 3.35 -12.50 -14.75
C VAL A 717 4.59 -13.40 -14.70
N TRP A 718 4.43 -14.69 -15.07
CA TRP A 718 5.43 -15.75 -14.93
C TRP A 718 6.03 -16.24 -16.26
N ASP A 719 5.59 -15.70 -17.41
CA ASP A 719 5.95 -16.20 -18.74
C ASP A 719 7.45 -16.28 -18.99
N ALA A 720 8.18 -15.25 -18.56
CA ALA A 720 9.64 -15.22 -18.68
C ALA A 720 10.31 -16.38 -17.93
N PHE A 721 9.82 -16.72 -16.72
CA PHE A 721 10.35 -17.85 -15.95
C PHE A 721 9.90 -19.20 -16.51
N MET A 722 8.66 -19.29 -17.04
CA MET A 722 8.20 -20.50 -17.73
C MET A 722 9.08 -20.81 -18.95
N ALA A 723 9.47 -19.77 -19.71
CA ALA A 723 10.41 -19.90 -20.83
C ALA A 723 11.82 -20.33 -20.36
N GLN A 724 12.36 -19.68 -19.33
CA GLN A 724 13.68 -20.00 -18.77
C GLN A 724 13.79 -21.45 -18.26
N PHE A 725 12.83 -21.91 -17.45
CA PHE A 725 12.82 -23.30 -16.97
C PHE A 725 12.51 -24.29 -18.11
N GLY A 726 11.72 -23.89 -19.10
CA GLY A 726 11.52 -24.66 -20.33
C GLY A 726 12.81 -24.87 -21.12
N GLU A 727 13.65 -23.83 -21.23
CA GLU A 727 14.97 -23.91 -21.86
C GLU A 727 15.90 -24.89 -21.12
N ILE A 728 15.95 -24.82 -19.79
CA ILE A 728 16.72 -25.77 -18.97
C ILE A 728 16.23 -27.21 -19.17
N ALA A 729 14.91 -27.42 -19.22
CA ALA A 729 14.34 -28.74 -19.45
C ALA A 729 14.76 -29.28 -20.83
N HIS A 730 14.57 -28.51 -21.90
CA HIS A 730 14.98 -28.93 -23.25
C HIS A 730 16.49 -29.12 -23.39
N ARG A 731 17.30 -28.27 -22.74
CA ARG A 731 18.76 -28.46 -22.68
C ARG A 731 19.11 -29.79 -22.01
N SER A 732 18.49 -30.09 -20.88
CA SER A 732 18.70 -31.35 -20.15
C SER A 732 18.29 -32.59 -20.97
N GLU A 733 17.20 -32.51 -21.74
CA GLU A 733 16.79 -33.60 -22.65
C GLU A 733 17.88 -33.89 -23.69
N ARG A 734 18.45 -32.84 -24.30
CA ARG A 734 19.53 -32.96 -25.29
C ARG A 734 20.83 -33.46 -24.68
N ASP A 735 21.13 -33.09 -23.44
CA ASP A 735 22.33 -33.55 -22.76
C ASP A 735 22.22 -35.02 -22.32
N LEU A 736 21.03 -35.48 -21.94
CA LEU A 736 20.76 -36.91 -21.74
C LEU A 736 20.97 -37.69 -23.03
N GLU A 737 20.45 -37.20 -24.16
CA GLU A 737 20.67 -37.80 -25.48
C GLU A 737 22.17 -37.89 -25.80
N ARG A 738 22.88 -36.77 -25.73
CA ARG A 738 24.32 -36.70 -26.04
C ARG A 738 25.15 -37.61 -25.15
N LEU A 739 24.86 -37.66 -23.84
CA LEU A 739 25.57 -38.51 -22.90
C LEU A 739 25.40 -39.99 -23.29
N VAL A 740 24.16 -40.43 -23.48
CA VAL A 740 23.88 -41.84 -23.84
C VAL A 740 24.49 -42.19 -25.19
N VAL A 741 24.31 -41.36 -26.21
CA VAL A 741 24.83 -41.59 -27.56
C VAL A 741 26.37 -41.61 -27.55
N SER A 742 27.02 -40.68 -26.85
CA SER A 742 28.49 -40.63 -26.78
C SER A 742 29.08 -41.87 -26.10
N GLU A 743 28.51 -42.33 -24.99
CA GLU A 743 29.00 -43.52 -24.27
C GLU A 743 28.80 -44.80 -25.09
N VAL A 744 27.66 -44.92 -25.78
CA VAL A 744 27.39 -46.09 -26.65
C VAL A 744 28.33 -46.08 -27.85
N LEU A 745 28.56 -44.92 -28.48
CA LEU A 745 29.46 -44.80 -29.62
C LEU A 745 30.93 -44.98 -29.25
N GLU A 746 31.35 -44.61 -28.03
CA GLU A 746 32.69 -44.93 -27.51
C GLU A 746 32.92 -46.45 -27.44
N GLN A 747 31.93 -47.20 -26.95
CA GLN A 747 31.98 -48.67 -26.88
C GLN A 747 31.79 -49.35 -28.24
N LEU A 748 31.17 -48.67 -29.22
CA LEU A 748 30.93 -49.19 -30.56
C LEU A 748 32.16 -49.05 -31.49
N LYS A 749 33.20 -48.31 -31.11
CA LYS A 749 34.41 -48.11 -31.94
C LYS A 749 35.02 -49.41 -32.50
N PRO A 750 35.21 -50.49 -31.70
CA PRO A 750 35.77 -51.74 -32.21
C PRO A 750 34.91 -52.35 -33.33
N TYR A 751 33.58 -52.35 -33.15
CA TYR A 751 32.62 -52.85 -34.13
C TYR A 751 32.58 -52.02 -35.41
N ILE A 752 32.74 -50.69 -35.32
CA ILE A 752 32.83 -49.81 -36.50
C ILE A 752 34.12 -50.07 -37.28
N MET A 753 35.24 -50.40 -36.61
CA MET A 753 36.52 -50.68 -37.27
C MET A 753 36.62 -52.11 -37.83
N ARG A 754 35.59 -52.94 -37.66
CA ARG A 754 35.51 -54.29 -38.23
C ARG A 754 35.55 -54.23 -39.76
N ARG A 755 36.24 -55.19 -40.38
CA ARG A 755 36.29 -55.32 -41.83
C ARG A 755 35.11 -56.16 -42.33
N TRP A 756 34.10 -55.48 -42.87
CA TRP A 756 32.89 -56.11 -43.43
C TRP A 756 33.11 -56.73 -44.83
N ASP A 757 34.22 -56.39 -45.50
CA ASP A 757 34.54 -56.89 -46.85
C ASP A 757 35.21 -58.28 -46.87
N ARG A 758 35.41 -58.93 -45.70
CA ARG A 758 36.06 -60.24 -45.59
C ARG A 758 35.21 -61.22 -44.78
N GLU A 759 35.08 -62.46 -45.26
CA GLU A 759 34.50 -63.53 -44.47
C GLU A 759 35.43 -63.90 -43.30
N ASP A 760 34.84 -64.18 -42.13
CA ASP A 760 35.61 -64.60 -40.96
C ASP A 760 36.24 -65.97 -41.24
N GLN A 761 37.57 -66.06 -41.19
CA GLN A 761 38.28 -67.33 -41.34
C GLN A 761 38.04 -68.20 -40.10
N VAL A 762 37.04 -69.09 -40.18
CA VAL A 762 36.87 -70.16 -39.22
C VAL A 762 37.81 -71.30 -39.60
N SER A 763 38.78 -71.59 -38.73
CA SER A 763 39.50 -72.86 -38.75
C SER A 763 38.51 -73.99 -38.48
N ILE A 764 38.21 -74.77 -39.52
CA ILE A 764 37.36 -75.97 -39.50
C ILE A 764 37.94 -76.98 -38.50
N PRO A 765 37.25 -77.34 -37.39
CA PRO A 765 37.47 -78.61 -36.71
C PRO A 765 36.65 -79.66 -37.47
N THR A 766 37.31 -80.69 -37.98
CA THR A 766 36.69 -81.85 -38.61
C THR A 766 35.96 -82.68 -37.55
N ASP A 767 34.65 -82.54 -37.39
CA ASP A 767 33.75 -83.56 -36.81
C ASP A 767 32.27 -83.21 -37.11
N GLU A 768 31.63 -83.99 -37.99
CA GLU A 768 30.36 -83.70 -38.69
C GLU A 768 29.09 -83.76 -37.79
N ASP A 769 29.20 -84.06 -36.49
CA ASP A 769 28.06 -84.23 -35.57
C ASP A 769 27.84 -83.05 -34.60
N GLU A 770 28.81 -82.15 -34.43
CA GLU A 770 28.66 -80.90 -33.63
C GLU A 770 28.29 -79.66 -34.49
N GLU A 771 28.38 -79.78 -35.82
CA GLU A 771 28.21 -78.68 -36.78
C GLU A 771 26.84 -77.99 -36.70
N ALA A 772 25.75 -78.76 -36.60
CA ALA A 772 24.40 -78.19 -36.54
C ALA A 772 24.11 -77.48 -35.20
N SER A 773 24.76 -77.90 -34.11
CA SER A 773 24.55 -77.31 -32.78
C SER A 773 25.40 -76.05 -32.58
N GLU A 774 26.61 -76.01 -33.14
CA GLU A 774 27.47 -74.83 -33.12
C GLU A 774 27.07 -73.76 -34.14
N GLU A 775 26.59 -74.11 -35.34
CA GLU A 775 26.05 -73.11 -36.30
C GLU A 775 24.80 -72.42 -35.74
N LEU A 776 23.85 -73.17 -35.16
CA LEU A 776 22.68 -72.59 -34.47
C LEU A 776 23.07 -71.73 -33.25
N ALA A 777 24.14 -72.08 -32.54
CA ALA A 777 24.65 -71.29 -31.40
C ALA A 777 25.41 -70.04 -31.85
N ARG A 778 26.07 -70.06 -33.01
CA ARG A 778 26.72 -68.89 -33.62
C ARG A 778 25.70 -67.91 -34.20
N ASP A 779 24.58 -68.42 -34.73
CA ASP A 779 23.47 -67.64 -35.28
C ASP A 779 22.56 -66.96 -34.24
N THR A 780 22.73 -67.26 -32.94
CA THR A 780 21.88 -66.73 -31.86
C THR A 780 22.57 -65.68 -30.96
N ILE A 781 23.89 -65.56 -31.03
CA ILE A 781 24.67 -64.67 -30.15
C ILE A 781 25.17 -63.48 -30.98
N PRO A 782 24.92 -62.21 -30.58
CA PRO A 782 25.44 -61.03 -31.28
C PRO A 782 26.97 -61.02 -31.38
N THR A 783 27.50 -60.33 -32.39
CA THR A 783 28.96 -60.19 -32.61
C THR A 783 29.69 -59.72 -31.35
N ARG A 784 30.82 -60.36 -31.03
CA ARG A 784 31.57 -60.15 -29.78
C ARG A 784 31.97 -58.69 -29.55
N GLU A 785 32.27 -57.97 -30.63
CA GLU A 785 32.64 -56.54 -30.61
C GLU A 785 31.44 -55.60 -30.36
N LEU A 786 30.21 -56.07 -30.58
CA LEU A 786 28.97 -55.33 -30.38
C LEU A 786 28.42 -55.46 -28.95
N LEU A 787 28.70 -56.59 -28.28
CA LEU A 787 28.19 -56.90 -26.94
C LEU A 787 28.46 -55.80 -25.89
N PRO A 788 29.66 -55.17 -25.81
CA PRO A 788 29.90 -54.10 -24.84
C PRO A 788 29.01 -52.87 -25.05
N ALA A 789 28.76 -52.50 -26.31
CA ALA A 789 27.90 -51.37 -26.66
C ALA A 789 26.42 -51.66 -26.34
N LEU A 790 25.95 -52.89 -26.62
CA LEU A 790 24.58 -53.32 -26.29
C LEU A 790 24.34 -53.40 -24.78
N ALA A 791 25.29 -53.98 -24.03
CA ALA A 791 25.21 -54.05 -22.58
C ALA A 791 25.18 -52.65 -21.95
N LYS A 792 26.01 -51.73 -22.47
CA LYS A 792 26.03 -50.35 -22.03
C LYS A 792 24.70 -49.65 -22.35
N LEU A 793 24.20 -49.75 -23.58
CA LEU A 793 22.90 -49.19 -23.97
C LEU A 793 21.77 -49.70 -23.07
N ALA A 794 21.71 -51.02 -22.85
CA ALA A 794 20.69 -51.64 -22.00
C ALA A 794 20.72 -51.05 -20.58
N SER A 795 21.91 -50.95 -19.97
CA SER A 795 22.06 -50.41 -18.61
C SER A 795 21.62 -48.93 -18.49
N LEU A 796 21.94 -48.11 -19.49
CA LEU A 796 21.59 -46.68 -19.50
C LEU A 796 20.09 -46.48 -19.74
N LEU A 797 19.50 -47.24 -20.68
CA LEU A 797 18.06 -47.18 -20.96
C LEU A 797 17.23 -47.73 -19.79
N GLU A 798 17.67 -48.80 -19.13
CA GLU A 798 17.02 -49.31 -17.91
C GLU A 798 17.04 -48.27 -16.80
N HIS A 799 18.17 -47.58 -16.60
CA HIS A 799 18.27 -46.51 -15.62
C HIS A 799 17.37 -45.31 -15.97
N LEU A 800 17.30 -44.90 -17.24
CA LEU A 800 16.38 -43.85 -17.70
C LEU A 800 14.91 -44.21 -17.44
N VAL A 801 14.51 -45.45 -17.74
CA VAL A 801 13.15 -45.95 -17.44
C VAL A 801 12.85 -45.91 -15.95
N ARG A 802 13.86 -46.17 -15.11
CA ARG A 802 13.73 -46.17 -13.65
C ARG A 802 13.56 -44.76 -13.08
N VAL A 803 14.25 -43.78 -13.64
CA VAL A 803 14.32 -42.41 -13.12
C VAL A 803 13.25 -41.49 -13.72
N LEU A 804 12.97 -41.59 -15.03
CA LEU A 804 12.10 -40.64 -15.72
C LEU A 804 10.61 -41.05 -15.75
N PRO A 805 9.69 -40.07 -15.60
CA PRO A 805 8.26 -40.27 -15.82
C PRO A 805 7.97 -40.42 -17.32
N PRO A 806 6.82 -41.02 -17.68
CA PRO A 806 6.53 -41.37 -19.08
C PRO A 806 6.46 -40.16 -20.03
N ALA A 807 6.03 -38.98 -19.54
CA ALA A 807 5.95 -37.76 -20.33
C ALA A 807 7.33 -37.28 -20.81
N GLN A 808 8.36 -37.38 -19.96
CA GLN A 808 9.73 -36.97 -20.27
C GLN A 808 10.58 -38.10 -20.87
N LEU A 809 10.25 -39.35 -20.56
CA LEU A 809 10.96 -40.52 -21.10
C LEU A 809 10.78 -40.66 -22.61
N LEU A 810 9.57 -40.40 -23.12
CA LEU A 810 9.25 -40.59 -24.54
C LEU A 810 10.09 -39.72 -25.51
N PRO A 811 10.20 -38.39 -25.33
CA PRO A 811 11.02 -37.57 -26.21
C PRO A 811 12.49 -37.98 -26.17
N VAL A 812 13.05 -38.19 -24.97
CA VAL A 812 14.45 -38.60 -24.79
C VAL A 812 14.74 -39.95 -25.44
N TYR A 813 13.86 -40.95 -25.24
CA TYR A 813 14.01 -42.27 -25.87
C TYR A 813 14.01 -42.20 -27.39
N ARG A 814 13.08 -41.43 -27.98
CA ARG A 814 12.98 -41.26 -29.44
C ARG A 814 14.22 -40.59 -30.01
N GLN A 815 14.73 -39.55 -29.34
CA GLN A 815 15.95 -38.85 -29.74
C GLN A 815 17.16 -39.78 -29.70
N ILE A 816 17.36 -40.52 -28.59
CA ILE A 816 18.44 -41.51 -28.45
C ILE A 816 18.36 -42.57 -29.55
N ALA A 817 17.19 -43.19 -29.74
CA ALA A 817 17.01 -44.25 -30.72
C ALA A 817 17.29 -43.75 -32.15
N ASN A 818 16.81 -42.56 -32.51
CA ASN A 818 17.07 -41.96 -33.81
C ASN A 818 18.56 -41.63 -33.99
N ALA A 819 19.19 -41.02 -32.98
CA ALA A 819 20.59 -40.61 -33.03
C ALA A 819 21.55 -41.80 -33.16
N ILE A 820 21.33 -42.87 -32.38
CA ILE A 820 22.09 -44.11 -32.50
C ILE A 820 21.83 -44.76 -33.86
N SER A 821 20.57 -44.88 -34.30
CA SER A 821 20.24 -45.46 -35.60
C SER A 821 20.96 -44.74 -36.74
N ASN A 822 20.94 -43.40 -36.72
CA ASN A 822 21.66 -42.59 -37.70
C ASN A 822 23.17 -42.79 -37.61
N ALA A 823 23.75 -42.76 -36.41
CA ALA A 823 25.20 -42.87 -36.23
C ALA A 823 25.73 -44.26 -36.63
N VAL A 824 24.98 -45.33 -36.41
CA VAL A 824 25.34 -46.69 -36.84
C VAL A 824 25.27 -46.79 -38.37
N VAL A 825 24.18 -46.33 -38.99
CA VAL A 825 24.02 -46.30 -40.45
C VAL A 825 25.12 -45.48 -41.12
N ASP A 826 25.36 -44.25 -40.64
CA ASP A 826 26.32 -43.35 -41.26
C ASP A 826 27.78 -43.83 -41.07
N ARG A 827 28.12 -44.43 -39.92
CA ARG A 827 29.52 -44.86 -39.65
C ARG A 827 29.88 -46.24 -40.19
N ILE A 828 28.91 -47.13 -40.35
CA ILE A 828 29.14 -48.50 -40.85
C ILE A 828 28.80 -48.58 -42.34
N LEU A 829 27.64 -48.07 -42.78
CA LEU A 829 27.23 -48.22 -44.19
C LEU A 829 27.87 -47.17 -45.10
N MET A 830 28.19 -46.00 -44.57
CA MET A 830 28.84 -44.90 -45.30
C MET A 830 30.10 -44.37 -44.58
N PRO A 831 31.13 -45.20 -44.31
CA PRO A 831 32.32 -44.74 -43.60
C PRO A 831 33.00 -43.62 -44.40
N SER A 832 33.17 -42.43 -43.82
CA SER A 832 33.94 -41.37 -44.46
C SER A 832 35.43 -41.75 -44.39
N VAL A 833 35.98 -42.26 -45.49
CA VAL A 833 37.44 -42.47 -45.58
C VAL A 833 38.10 -41.10 -45.75
N TYR A 834 38.85 -40.66 -44.74
CA TYR A 834 39.84 -39.59 -44.89
C TYR A 834 41.01 -40.20 -45.70
N CYS A 835 40.94 -40.12 -47.02
CA CYS A 835 42.09 -40.41 -47.87
C CYS A 835 43.07 -39.24 -47.73
N ASP A 836 44.13 -39.45 -46.96
CA ASP A 836 45.32 -38.61 -47.06
C ASP A 836 45.89 -38.81 -48.49
N VAL A 837 46.17 -37.70 -49.18
CA VAL A 837 46.74 -37.61 -50.55
C VAL A 837 45.77 -37.72 -51.75
N GLY A 838 45.19 -36.58 -52.14
CA GLY A 838 45.29 -36.06 -53.52
C GLY A 838 44.48 -36.68 -54.69
N LEU A 839 43.22 -37.09 -54.52
CA LEU A 839 42.30 -37.47 -55.62
C LEU A 839 40.89 -36.85 -55.44
N PRO A 840 40.10 -36.64 -56.51
CA PRO A 840 38.91 -35.80 -56.51
C PRO A 840 37.74 -36.40 -55.70
N THR A 841 36.96 -35.50 -55.10
CA THR A 841 36.20 -35.62 -53.86
C THR A 841 34.78 -36.21 -53.96
N ASP A 842 34.45 -37.03 -54.96
CA ASP A 842 33.04 -37.47 -55.19
C ASP A 842 32.81 -38.99 -55.24
N ALA A 843 33.79 -39.81 -54.85
CA ALA A 843 33.56 -41.26 -54.72
C ALA A 843 33.15 -41.62 -53.27
N ARG A 844 31.84 -41.58 -52.98
CA ARG A 844 31.26 -42.21 -51.79
C ARG A 844 31.44 -43.73 -51.92
N VAL A 845 32.40 -44.31 -51.20
CA VAL A 845 32.58 -45.76 -51.14
C VAL A 845 31.62 -46.30 -50.10
N THR A 846 30.50 -46.88 -50.53
CA THR A 846 29.69 -47.75 -49.67
C THR A 846 30.54 -48.94 -49.25
N GLN A 847 30.57 -49.25 -47.95
CA GLN A 847 31.31 -50.41 -47.44
C GLN A 847 30.78 -51.68 -48.14
N GLN A 848 31.67 -52.55 -48.65
CA GLN A 848 31.25 -53.76 -49.36
C GLN A 848 31.04 -54.88 -48.34
N PHE A 849 29.84 -55.44 -48.29
CA PHE A 849 29.56 -56.57 -47.41
C PHE A 849 29.82 -57.88 -48.15
N ALA A 850 30.61 -58.77 -47.56
CA ALA A 850 30.60 -60.17 -47.95
C ALA A 850 29.22 -60.79 -47.62
N PRO A 851 28.70 -61.76 -48.39
CA PRO A 851 27.35 -62.28 -48.20
C PRO A 851 27.11 -62.86 -46.79
N GLY A 852 28.10 -63.55 -46.22
CA GLY A 852 28.02 -64.03 -44.83
C GLY A 852 28.14 -62.94 -43.76
N GLN A 853 28.75 -61.79 -44.08
CA GLN A 853 28.83 -60.64 -43.16
C GLN A 853 27.58 -59.76 -43.24
N ALA A 854 26.90 -59.71 -44.39
CA ALA A 854 25.60 -59.05 -44.55
C ALA A 854 24.52 -59.74 -43.71
N THR A 855 24.41 -61.06 -43.81
CA THR A 855 23.50 -61.85 -42.96
C THR A 855 23.84 -61.68 -41.48
N ARG A 856 25.13 -61.61 -41.14
CA ARG A 856 25.58 -61.35 -39.77
C ARG A 856 25.18 -59.97 -39.26
N PHE A 857 25.32 -58.93 -40.07
CA PHE A 857 24.88 -57.57 -39.71
C PHE A 857 23.37 -57.50 -39.48
N GLN A 858 22.59 -58.18 -40.34
CA GLN A 858 21.14 -58.28 -40.18
C GLN A 858 20.75 -59.01 -38.89
N GLN A 859 21.44 -60.10 -38.56
CA GLN A 859 21.28 -60.81 -37.28
C GLN A 859 21.67 -59.91 -36.09
N ASP A 860 22.75 -59.14 -36.18
CA ASP A 860 23.19 -58.22 -35.12
C ASP A 860 22.16 -57.10 -34.85
N VAL A 861 21.45 -56.63 -35.89
CA VAL A 861 20.33 -55.69 -35.74
C VAL A 861 19.14 -56.36 -35.09
N GLN A 862 18.68 -57.51 -35.59
CA GLN A 862 17.48 -58.18 -35.08
C GLN A 862 17.65 -58.81 -33.69
N GLN A 863 18.79 -59.45 -33.42
CA GLN A 863 19.05 -60.19 -32.19
C GLN A 863 19.88 -59.40 -31.17
N GLY A 864 20.57 -58.34 -31.59
CA GLY A 864 21.29 -57.43 -30.69
C GLY A 864 20.45 -56.21 -30.32
N TRP A 865 20.38 -55.25 -31.23
CA TRP A 865 19.72 -53.95 -30.96
C TRP A 865 18.23 -54.10 -30.67
N MET A 866 17.49 -54.85 -31.50
CA MET A 866 16.06 -55.03 -31.29
C MET A 866 15.75 -55.89 -30.06
N HIS A 867 16.63 -56.82 -29.69
CA HIS A 867 16.50 -57.58 -28.44
C HIS A 867 16.62 -56.66 -27.22
N VAL A 868 17.55 -55.70 -27.19
CA VAL A 868 17.62 -54.70 -26.12
C VAL A 868 16.32 -53.89 -26.04
N VAL A 869 15.79 -53.45 -27.19
CA VAL A 869 14.52 -52.70 -27.25
C VAL A 869 13.32 -53.51 -26.77
N GLN A 870 13.25 -54.81 -27.11
CA GLN A 870 12.21 -55.72 -26.63
C GLN A 870 12.36 -55.99 -25.12
N GLY A 871 13.60 -56.13 -24.64
CA GLY A 871 13.93 -56.29 -23.22
C GLY A 871 13.42 -55.13 -22.35
N LEU A 872 13.43 -53.90 -22.87
CA LEU A 872 12.86 -52.74 -22.16
C LEU A 872 11.36 -52.92 -21.88
N GLN A 873 10.61 -53.59 -22.76
CA GLN A 873 9.19 -53.84 -22.54
C GLN A 873 8.92 -54.84 -21.41
N ALA A 874 9.89 -55.71 -21.12
CA ALA A 874 9.82 -56.70 -20.06
C ALA A 874 10.17 -56.11 -18.67
N LEU A 875 10.67 -54.88 -18.61
CA LEU A 875 11.03 -54.24 -17.34
C LEU A 875 9.81 -54.09 -16.40
N PRO A 876 9.96 -54.38 -15.09
CA PRO A 876 8.85 -54.38 -14.11
C PRO A 876 8.03 -53.09 -14.09
N LYS A 877 8.69 -51.92 -14.18
CA LYS A 877 8.01 -50.61 -14.20
C LYS A 877 7.16 -50.43 -15.46
N ILE A 878 7.61 -50.89 -16.62
CA ILE A 878 6.89 -50.74 -17.89
C ILE A 878 5.74 -51.75 -18.00
N SER A 879 5.98 -53.00 -17.57
CA SER A 879 4.94 -54.03 -17.53
C SER A 879 3.83 -53.64 -16.55
N ALA A 880 4.17 -53.09 -15.38
CA ALA A 880 3.19 -52.55 -14.44
C ALA A 880 2.37 -51.39 -15.03
N ARG A 881 3.01 -50.42 -15.71
CA ARG A 881 2.30 -49.31 -16.39
C ARG A 881 1.34 -49.83 -17.47
N ARG A 882 1.79 -50.81 -18.27
CA ARG A 882 0.99 -51.42 -19.34
C ARG A 882 -0.22 -52.19 -18.78
N ALA A 883 -0.03 -52.97 -17.71
CA ALA A 883 -1.11 -53.70 -17.05
C ALA A 883 -2.20 -52.76 -16.52
N LYS A 884 -1.84 -51.54 -16.13
CA LYS A 884 -2.77 -50.49 -15.65
C LYS A 884 -3.34 -49.61 -16.77
N GLY A 885 -2.95 -49.80 -18.03
CA GLY A 885 -3.38 -48.94 -19.15
C GLY A 885 -2.76 -47.54 -19.17
N SER A 886 -1.73 -47.26 -18.36
CA SER A 886 -1.03 -45.97 -18.31
C SER A 886 0.05 -45.87 -19.40
N ALA A 887 0.46 -44.63 -19.72
CA ALA A 887 1.51 -44.38 -20.69
C ALA A 887 2.84 -45.01 -20.25
N THR A 888 3.41 -45.86 -21.10
CA THR A 888 4.68 -46.56 -20.80
C THR A 888 5.90 -45.65 -20.89
N GLY A 889 5.80 -44.55 -21.66
CA GLY A 889 6.91 -43.65 -21.99
C GLY A 889 7.79 -44.13 -23.14
N LEU A 890 7.50 -45.28 -23.77
CA LEU A 890 8.24 -45.78 -24.95
C LEU A 890 7.40 -45.72 -26.26
N GLY A 891 6.17 -45.20 -26.18
CA GLY A 891 5.23 -45.17 -27.29
C GLY A 891 4.51 -46.51 -27.50
N ARG A 892 3.57 -46.55 -28.46
CA ARG A 892 2.81 -47.77 -28.80
C ARG A 892 3.72 -48.88 -29.35
N SER A 893 4.72 -48.49 -30.13
CA SER A 893 5.74 -49.39 -30.69
C SER A 893 7.14 -48.83 -30.40
N PRO A 894 7.89 -49.38 -29.42
CA PRO A 894 9.25 -48.90 -29.10
C PRO A 894 10.24 -49.17 -30.22
N GLN A 895 9.90 -50.08 -31.15
CA GLN A 895 10.71 -50.41 -32.31
C GLN A 895 10.64 -49.35 -33.42
N ALA A 896 9.60 -48.51 -33.44
CA ALA A 896 9.38 -47.56 -34.54
C ALA A 896 10.50 -46.51 -34.71
N PRO A 897 11.09 -45.93 -33.64
CA PRO A 897 12.23 -45.02 -33.76
C PRO A 897 13.51 -45.67 -34.34
N TRP A 898 13.60 -46.99 -34.34
CA TRP A 898 14.75 -47.74 -34.89
C TRP A 898 14.59 -48.09 -36.37
N ARG A 899 13.48 -47.67 -37.01
CA ARG A 899 13.13 -48.04 -38.38
C ARG A 899 14.25 -47.83 -39.38
N ARG A 900 15.00 -46.72 -39.29
CA ARG A 900 16.11 -46.44 -40.23
C ARG A 900 17.22 -47.50 -40.17
N LEU A 901 17.55 -47.98 -38.97
CA LEU A 901 18.53 -49.06 -38.78
C LEU A 901 18.00 -50.37 -39.37
N VAL A 902 16.73 -50.69 -39.11
CA VAL A 902 16.09 -51.92 -39.58
C VAL A 902 15.99 -51.94 -41.10
N GLU A 903 15.46 -50.88 -41.72
CA GLU A 903 15.37 -50.74 -43.18
C GLU A 903 16.74 -50.78 -43.84
N ALA A 904 17.75 -50.13 -43.24
CA ALA A 904 19.11 -50.19 -43.75
C ALA A 904 19.70 -51.62 -43.67
N SER A 905 19.37 -52.39 -42.64
CA SER A 905 19.80 -53.80 -42.52
C SER A 905 19.08 -54.76 -43.49
N GLU A 906 17.87 -54.42 -43.94
CA GLU A 906 17.10 -55.20 -44.92
C GLU A 906 17.50 -54.87 -46.37
N GLN A 907 18.12 -53.71 -46.60
CA GLN A 907 18.59 -53.27 -47.92
C GLN A 907 19.96 -53.84 -48.31
N ILE A 908 20.77 -54.23 -47.33
CA ILE A 908 22.07 -54.91 -47.48
C ILE A 908 21.82 -56.38 -47.76
#